data_AF-A0A524A4B7-F1
#
_entry.id   AF-A0A524A4B7-F1
#
_cell.length_a   1.000
_cell.length_b   1.000
_cell.length_c   1.000
_cell.angle_alpha   90.00
_cell.angle_beta   90.00
_cell.angle_gamma   90.00
#
_symmetry.space_group_name_H-M   'P 1'
#
loop_
_entity.id
_entity.type
_entity.pdbx_description
1 polymer ?
#
loop_
_entity_poly.entity_id
_entity_poly.type
_entity_poly.pdbx_seq_one_letter_code
_entity_poly.pdbx_strand_id
1 'polypeptide(L)'
;MLLLALLISAGQAFAEEPRSDECTAGVADGDVTVDGRPLLWKLRNQSDVTNDVHYFVSGVEHYSGLGPATYSYLGMGPANDYPEGPIRQGLNSQGLAVGWNVLGYSGWEELHHQALGHYNTISQVRSYVNEMTSLSTYNYFIDTGGEATPWENQIGIDQHWEYNTHAPARDSQWIDVDNADSDDDYSTGVDVTLSGWVVRANAPGHFNTDGTDDLGNTGRYEAGRDIIGALIYNNGSGTALSAKSIATSFFRHDALAIYETVSNMMVHGVLPTEDPRLSTMWTLLGHSETGIFVPVWIHGVESDGVNEVPQYLDSGDDGVCVYAPAKGMYNAGFNVADVQARTLPFEEHLFDVVNDKLLPDWRNRDWTDSAAVAVIGEEMKRVQERMDADAYWHLKYLHDNGATSNYAPTVSIHPSTHNGLEVTFSVMADDADGSELTYLFNYGDGQIGSSATHEYDQAGRYLVSCTVTDENGVSQTDWLFVTVSGEPTCDDGIQNQGEDLIDCGGPCPACACLVDGDCDDGAFCNGAEMCNAYGECQAGSAPCSGLYCDEGNDVCLECYDDSDCDDGLFCSGAETCVDGTCQAGTAVDCDDGIGCTDDSCNETTDSCDNVPNDGACDDSLFCSGTETCDAGLGCQVGSDPCPEQSCDEINDVCAATAPEPQIFLPAILKNYYISGSLDKAY
;
A
#
# COMPACT_ATOMS: atom_id res chain seq x y z
N MET A 1 8.14 69.42 51.50
CA MET A 1 8.72 68.98 50.21
C MET A 1 9.30 67.60 50.43
N LEU A 2 8.41 66.61 50.38
CA LEU A 2 8.60 65.18 50.64
C LEU A 2 7.82 64.50 49.51
N LEU A 3 8.31 63.35 49.05
CA LEU A 3 7.84 62.53 47.92
C LEU A 3 8.25 63.03 46.53
N LEU A 4 9.33 62.48 45.97
CA LEU A 4 9.21 61.47 44.90
C LEU A 4 10.60 60.88 44.61
N ALA A 5 10.92 59.81 45.32
CA ALA A 5 12.01 58.89 44.99
C ALA A 5 11.36 57.50 44.88
N LEU A 6 10.77 57.22 43.72
CA LEU A 6 10.22 55.93 43.30
C LEU A 6 9.95 56.03 41.79
N LEU A 7 10.33 54.98 41.04
CA LEU A 7 10.22 54.76 39.59
C LEU A 7 11.50 55.05 38.77
N ILE A 8 12.54 54.26 39.03
CA ILE A 8 13.50 53.82 37.99
C ILE A 8 13.43 52.29 37.99
N SER A 9 12.40 51.74 37.35
CA SER A 9 12.27 50.34 36.98
C SER A 9 11.06 50.18 36.07
N ALA A 10 11.29 50.02 34.76
CA ALA A 10 10.44 49.40 33.74
C ALA A 10 10.72 50.08 32.39
N GLY A 11 11.16 49.28 31.42
CA GLY A 11 11.43 49.73 30.05
C GLY A 11 12.81 49.37 29.52
N GLN A 12 13.36 48.20 29.85
CA GLN A 12 14.18 47.52 28.85
C GLN A 12 13.20 47.07 27.77
N ALA A 13 13.12 47.84 26.68
CA ALA A 13 12.66 47.29 25.43
C ALA A 13 13.65 46.16 25.09
N PHE A 14 13.21 44.92 25.28
CA PHE A 14 13.88 43.77 24.69
C PHE A 14 13.83 43.98 23.18
N ALA A 15 14.98 44.31 22.59
CA ALA A 15 15.16 44.09 21.18
C ALA A 15 15.26 42.57 21.02
N GLU A 16 14.27 41.95 20.38
CA GLU A 16 14.39 40.57 19.91
C GLU A 16 15.61 40.52 18.96
N GLU A 17 16.56 39.62 19.24
CA GLU A 17 17.58 39.29 18.26
C GLU A 17 16.91 38.62 17.04
N PRO A 18 17.39 38.89 15.80
CA PRO A 18 16.86 38.25 14.60
C PRO A 18 17.17 36.75 14.63
N ARG A 19 16.12 35.92 14.54
CA ARG A 19 16.17 34.45 14.62
C ARG A 19 16.66 33.85 13.29
N SER A 20 17.97 33.86 13.04
CA SER A 20 18.54 33.59 11.70
C SER A 20 18.71 32.12 11.27
N ASP A 21 18.33 31.14 12.10
CA ASP A 21 18.72 29.72 11.90
C ASP A 21 17.63 28.68 12.25
N GLU A 22 16.35 29.07 12.33
CA GLU A 22 15.25 28.17 12.76
C GLU A 22 14.69 27.36 11.59
N CYS A 23 15.27 26.20 11.28
CA CYS A 23 14.75 25.29 10.26
C CYS A 23 13.49 24.53 10.73
N THR A 24 12.58 24.19 9.82
CA THR A 24 11.42 23.33 10.12
C THR A 24 11.48 22.08 9.27
N ALA A 25 11.20 20.93 9.85
CA ALA A 25 11.03 19.68 9.12
C ALA A 25 9.84 18.94 9.70
N GLY A 26 9.26 18.03 8.94
CA GLY A 26 8.44 17.01 9.53
C GLY A 26 8.26 15.82 8.63
N VAL A 27 7.76 14.76 9.24
CA VAL A 27 7.46 13.52 8.55
C VAL A 27 6.07 13.02 8.95
N ALA A 28 5.41 12.37 8.01
CA ALA A 28 4.16 11.68 8.24
C ALA A 28 4.29 10.25 7.72
N ASP A 29 3.88 9.30 8.54
CA ASP A 29 3.81 7.90 8.17
C ASP A 29 2.74 7.66 7.09
N GLY A 30 2.90 6.61 6.29
CA GLY A 30 1.87 6.19 5.34
C GLY A 30 0.51 5.94 5.99
N ASP A 31 0.47 5.48 7.24
CA ASP A 31 -0.76 5.22 7.99
C ASP A 31 -1.64 6.46 8.23
N VAL A 32 -1.10 7.68 8.09
CA VAL A 32 -1.84 8.94 8.30
C VAL A 32 -2.09 9.73 7.02
N THR A 33 -1.56 9.28 5.87
CA THR A 33 -1.72 9.96 4.58
C THR A 33 -2.90 9.39 3.81
N VAL A 34 -3.47 10.20 2.90
CA VAL A 34 -4.67 9.80 2.12
C VAL A 34 -4.45 8.56 1.26
N ASP A 35 -3.20 8.31 0.87
CA ASP A 35 -2.84 7.34 -0.15
C ASP A 35 -1.87 6.27 0.35
N GLY A 36 -1.62 6.23 1.67
CA GLY A 36 -0.78 5.23 2.32
C GLY A 36 0.73 5.47 2.19
N ARG A 37 1.16 6.57 1.55
CA ARG A 37 2.57 6.83 1.24
C ARG A 37 3.17 7.79 2.27
N PRO A 38 4.41 7.57 2.74
CA PRO A 38 5.03 8.46 3.71
C PRO A 38 5.33 9.82 3.07
N LEU A 39 5.26 10.86 3.88
CA LEU A 39 5.59 12.24 3.49
C LEU A 39 6.75 12.74 4.33
N LEU A 40 7.69 13.42 3.69
CA LEU A 40 8.70 14.23 4.36
C LEU A 40 8.57 15.65 3.83
N TRP A 41 8.66 16.63 4.70
CA TRP A 41 8.80 18.01 4.29
C TRP A 41 9.89 18.72 5.06
N LYS A 42 10.52 19.67 4.40
CA LYS A 42 11.67 20.36 4.92
C LYS A 42 11.75 21.79 4.41
N LEU A 43 11.85 22.71 5.36
CA LEU A 43 12.09 24.12 5.15
C LEU A 43 13.45 24.48 5.74
N ARG A 44 14.24 25.19 4.95
CA ARG A 44 15.53 25.72 5.38
C ARG A 44 15.39 27.22 5.56
N ASN A 45 15.51 27.68 6.80
CA ASN A 45 15.54 29.10 7.13
C ASN A 45 16.97 29.50 7.50
N GLN A 46 17.61 30.31 6.66
CA GLN A 46 18.99 30.73 6.80
C GLN A 46 19.18 32.14 6.23
N SER A 47 20.18 32.86 6.74
CA SER A 47 20.60 34.15 6.16
C SER A 47 21.28 34.02 4.78
N ASP A 48 21.81 32.85 4.45
CA ASP A 48 22.37 32.56 3.13
C ASP A 48 21.25 32.25 2.14
N VAL A 49 21.02 33.21 1.22
CA VAL A 49 19.95 33.17 0.23
C VAL A 49 20.23 32.27 -0.96
N THR A 50 21.35 31.55 -0.96
CA THR A 50 21.72 30.65 -2.04
C THR A 50 21.27 29.22 -1.74
N ASN A 51 20.63 28.59 -2.72
CA ASN A 51 20.20 27.21 -2.63
C ASN A 51 19.92 26.62 -4.01
N ASP A 52 20.59 25.52 -4.34
CA ASP A 52 20.38 24.81 -5.61
C ASP A 52 20.09 23.33 -5.34
N VAL A 53 19.50 22.67 -6.34
CA VAL A 53 19.36 21.22 -6.39
C VAL A 53 20.57 20.68 -7.14
N HIS A 54 21.21 19.63 -6.62
CA HIS A 54 22.32 18.93 -7.25
C HIS A 54 21.97 17.47 -7.47
N TYR A 55 22.51 16.90 -8.55
CA TYR A 55 22.40 15.49 -8.86
C TYR A 55 23.75 14.78 -8.65
N PHE A 56 23.73 13.73 -7.85
CA PHE A 56 24.89 12.94 -7.47
C PHE A 56 24.75 11.55 -8.08
N VAL A 57 25.60 11.25 -9.06
CA VAL A 57 25.55 9.99 -9.81
C VAL A 57 26.16 8.82 -9.02
N SER A 58 25.56 7.63 -9.14
CA SER A 58 26.15 6.39 -8.63
C SER A 58 27.52 6.09 -9.26
N GLY A 59 28.37 5.34 -8.54
CA GLY A 59 29.72 4.96 -8.97
C GLY A 59 30.79 6.03 -8.78
N VAL A 60 30.44 7.20 -8.24
CA VAL A 60 31.36 8.29 -7.90
C VAL A 60 31.40 8.49 -6.38
N GLU A 61 32.59 8.74 -5.83
CA GLU A 61 32.75 9.12 -4.42
C GLU A 61 32.48 10.61 -4.27
N HIS A 62 31.40 10.96 -3.57
CA HIS A 62 30.97 12.36 -3.37
C HIS A 62 31.31 12.91 -1.98
N TYR A 63 31.69 12.05 -1.04
CA TYR A 63 32.18 12.42 0.28
C TYR A 63 33.41 11.58 0.63
N SER A 64 34.50 12.26 0.98
CA SER A 64 35.79 11.61 1.19
C SER A 64 35.72 10.59 2.34
N GLY A 65 36.04 9.34 2.03
CA GLY A 65 36.12 8.26 3.01
C GLY A 65 34.91 7.30 3.00
N LEU A 66 33.83 7.64 2.30
CA LEU A 66 32.67 6.75 2.14
C LEU A 66 32.82 5.82 0.91
N GLY A 67 33.73 6.14 0.00
CA GLY A 67 33.89 5.42 -1.26
C GLY A 67 32.79 5.73 -2.28
N PRO A 68 32.78 5.04 -3.43
CA PRO A 68 31.80 5.31 -4.50
C PRO A 68 30.36 5.07 -4.06
N ALA A 69 29.48 6.03 -4.32
CA ALA A 69 28.05 5.92 -4.06
C ALA A 69 27.46 4.71 -4.80
N THR A 70 26.62 3.95 -4.12
CA THR A 70 25.88 2.81 -4.69
C THR A 70 24.63 3.27 -5.42
N TYR A 71 23.99 4.32 -4.93
CA TYR A 71 22.76 4.89 -5.47
C TYR A 71 23.00 6.32 -5.93
N SER A 72 22.31 6.71 -7.00
CA SER A 72 22.24 8.12 -7.39
C SER A 72 21.24 8.85 -6.49
N TYR A 73 21.43 10.15 -6.27
CA TYR A 73 20.55 10.93 -5.43
C TYR A 73 20.51 12.41 -5.81
N LEU A 74 19.39 13.04 -5.46
CA LEU A 74 19.23 14.49 -5.50
C LEU A 74 19.49 15.04 -4.10
N GLY A 75 20.27 16.12 -4.04
CA GLY A 75 20.57 16.81 -2.80
C GLY A 75 20.39 18.31 -2.96
N MET A 76 19.80 18.96 -1.95
CA MET A 76 19.70 20.42 -1.90
C MET A 76 20.65 20.98 -0.85
N GLY A 77 21.39 22.01 -1.26
CA GLY A 77 22.42 22.66 -0.46
C GLY A 77 22.66 24.09 -0.94
N PRO A 78 23.62 24.82 -0.34
CA PRO A 78 23.97 26.18 -0.77
C PRO A 78 24.50 26.20 -2.22
N ALA A 79 24.03 27.15 -3.05
CA ALA A 79 24.39 27.26 -4.48
C ALA A 79 25.90 27.50 -4.73
N ASN A 80 26.61 27.99 -3.72
CA ASN A 80 28.02 28.37 -3.84
C ASN A 80 28.98 27.23 -3.51
N ASP A 81 28.46 26.08 -3.09
CA ASP A 81 29.27 24.94 -2.69
C ASP A 81 29.61 24.06 -3.90
N TYR A 82 30.77 23.42 -3.83
CA TYR A 82 31.30 22.53 -4.85
C TYR A 82 30.28 21.42 -5.20
N PRO A 83 30.36 20.72 -6.35
CA PRO A 83 29.54 19.53 -6.63
C PRO A 83 29.68 18.39 -5.61
N GLU A 84 30.59 18.51 -4.64
CA GLU A 84 30.76 17.64 -3.45
C GLU A 84 30.27 18.36 -2.16
N GLY A 85 29.36 19.31 -2.33
CA GLY A 85 28.93 20.26 -1.31
C GLY A 85 27.99 19.62 -0.27
N PRO A 86 27.80 20.29 0.87
CA PRO A 86 27.01 19.78 1.97
C PRO A 86 25.51 19.74 1.60
N ILE A 87 24.94 18.54 1.59
CA ILE A 87 23.52 18.30 1.31
C ILE A 87 22.73 18.35 2.60
N ARG A 88 21.71 19.20 2.69
CA ARG A 88 20.88 19.33 3.90
C ARG A 88 19.57 18.56 3.82
N GLN A 89 19.18 18.17 2.62
CA GLN A 89 17.96 17.42 2.36
C GLN A 89 18.05 16.79 0.97
N GLY A 90 17.38 15.66 0.75
CA GLY A 90 17.45 14.98 -0.53
C GLY A 90 16.62 13.71 -0.60
N LEU A 91 16.67 13.07 -1.77
CA LEU A 91 16.00 11.83 -2.11
C LEU A 91 16.97 10.99 -2.94
N ASN A 92 17.02 9.67 -2.74
CA ASN A 92 17.82 8.77 -3.57
C ASN A 92 16.99 7.87 -4.48
N SER A 93 17.64 7.22 -5.44
CA SER A 93 16.98 6.35 -6.44
C SER A 93 16.33 5.11 -5.84
N GLN A 94 16.48 4.89 -4.53
CA GLN A 94 15.84 3.81 -3.78
C GLN A 94 14.67 4.30 -2.91
N GLY A 95 14.27 5.57 -3.05
CA GLY A 95 13.14 6.15 -2.34
C GLY A 95 13.43 6.54 -0.89
N LEU A 96 14.68 6.45 -0.44
CA LEU A 96 15.09 6.97 0.87
C LEU A 96 15.29 8.49 0.76
N ALA A 97 14.62 9.25 1.62
CA ALA A 97 14.77 10.69 1.70
C ALA A 97 15.25 11.14 3.07
N VAL A 98 15.92 12.30 3.11
CA VAL A 98 16.42 12.92 4.34
C VAL A 98 16.12 14.41 4.38
N GLY A 99 15.90 14.96 5.57
CA GLY A 99 15.86 16.40 5.85
C GLY A 99 16.51 16.73 7.19
N TRP A 100 17.20 17.87 7.28
CA TRP A 100 18.04 18.21 8.43
C TRP A 100 17.66 19.49 9.19
N ASN A 101 17.46 19.41 10.51
CA ASN A 101 17.31 20.58 11.38
C ASN A 101 18.54 20.76 12.28
N VAL A 102 18.85 22.03 12.58
CA VAL A 102 20.09 22.44 13.24
C VAL A 102 20.01 22.21 14.75
N LEU A 103 20.98 21.49 15.32
CA LEU A 103 21.33 21.53 16.75
C LEU A 103 22.84 21.67 16.99
N GLY A 104 23.66 21.18 16.06
CA GLY A 104 25.12 21.19 16.15
C GLY A 104 25.79 20.99 14.79
N TYR A 105 27.08 21.32 14.71
CA TYR A 105 27.83 21.45 13.45
C TYR A 105 28.62 20.20 13.02
N SER A 106 28.41 19.02 13.62
CA SER A 106 29.28 17.86 13.33
C SER A 106 28.53 16.59 12.92
N GLY A 107 29.11 15.88 11.94
CA GLY A 107 28.73 14.54 11.51
C GLY A 107 27.55 14.44 10.54
N TRP A 108 26.73 15.49 10.39
CA TRP A 108 25.51 15.45 9.57
C TRP A 108 25.78 15.33 8.07
N GLU A 109 26.83 15.99 7.55
CA GLU A 109 27.19 15.91 6.12
C GLU A 109 27.54 14.47 5.73
N GLU A 110 28.40 13.83 6.53
CA GLU A 110 28.77 12.43 6.37
C GLU A 110 27.52 11.53 6.42
N LEU A 111 26.62 11.76 7.38
CA LEU A 111 25.38 11.00 7.50
C LEU A 111 24.50 11.10 6.25
N HIS A 112 24.31 12.29 5.68
CA HIS A 112 23.43 12.44 4.51
C HIS A 112 24.03 11.83 3.25
N HIS A 113 25.32 12.03 3.00
CA HIS A 113 25.99 11.38 1.87
C HIS A 113 26.02 9.86 2.04
N GLN A 114 26.24 9.37 3.27
CA GLN A 114 26.16 7.94 3.55
C GLN A 114 24.75 7.41 3.32
N ALA A 115 23.73 8.07 3.87
CA ALA A 115 22.34 7.64 3.75
C ALA A 115 21.87 7.63 2.29
N LEU A 116 21.97 8.75 1.60
CA LEU A 116 21.48 8.89 0.23
C LEU A 116 22.32 8.08 -0.77
N GLY A 117 23.64 8.02 -0.58
CA GLY A 117 24.56 7.34 -1.49
C GLY A 117 24.65 5.84 -1.31
N HIS A 118 24.41 5.30 -0.10
CA HIS A 118 24.75 3.90 0.21
C HIS A 118 23.62 3.09 0.84
N TYR A 119 22.52 3.71 1.28
CA TYR A 119 21.41 3.03 1.94
C TYR A 119 20.11 3.15 1.17
N ASN A 120 19.21 2.18 1.36
CA ASN A 120 17.87 2.17 0.80
C ASN A 120 16.76 2.06 1.86
N THR A 121 17.14 1.93 3.14
CA THR A 121 16.20 1.79 4.25
C THR A 121 16.66 2.58 5.47
N ILE A 122 15.70 3.06 6.25
CA ILE A 122 15.91 3.67 7.56
C ILE A 122 16.64 2.70 8.50
N SER A 123 16.39 1.40 8.40
CA SER A 123 17.09 0.39 9.22
C SER A 123 18.62 0.37 9.02
N GLN A 124 19.10 0.62 7.81
CA GLN A 124 20.54 0.76 7.55
C GLN A 124 21.08 2.07 8.13
N VAL A 125 20.35 3.18 7.97
CA VAL A 125 20.70 4.47 8.57
C VAL A 125 20.79 4.35 10.09
N ARG A 126 19.80 3.69 10.71
CA ARG A 126 19.74 3.39 12.16
C ARG A 126 20.99 2.67 12.63
N SER A 127 21.40 1.64 11.91
CA SER A 127 22.59 0.85 12.25
C SER A 127 23.85 1.71 12.23
N TYR A 128 23.96 2.62 11.26
CA TYR A 128 25.10 3.51 11.11
C TYR A 128 25.13 4.64 12.15
N VAL A 129 23.98 5.27 12.42
CA VAL A 129 23.85 6.31 13.46
C VAL A 129 24.25 5.78 14.84
N ASN A 130 23.91 4.52 15.16
CA ASN A 130 24.32 3.86 16.40
C ASN A 130 25.85 3.72 16.58
N GLU A 131 26.63 3.83 15.50
CA GLU A 131 28.09 3.77 15.52
C GLU A 131 28.74 5.17 15.55
N MET A 132 27.97 6.23 15.27
CA MET A 132 28.45 7.61 15.25
C MET A 132 28.58 8.18 16.66
N THR A 133 29.79 8.59 17.04
CA THR A 133 30.07 9.18 18.37
C THR A 133 30.18 10.70 18.35
N SER A 134 30.13 11.32 17.17
CA SER A 134 30.31 12.77 16.97
C SER A 134 29.14 13.45 16.26
N LEU A 135 27.97 12.82 16.26
CA LEU A 135 26.75 13.34 15.62
C LEU A 135 25.95 14.17 16.63
N SER A 136 25.64 15.43 16.28
CA SER A 136 24.72 16.29 17.07
C SER A 136 23.77 17.02 16.14
N THR A 137 22.58 16.46 15.91
CA THR A 137 21.64 16.97 14.90
C THR A 137 20.28 16.28 14.96
N TYR A 138 19.25 16.99 14.49
CA TYR A 138 17.96 16.41 14.12
C TYR A 138 17.94 16.03 12.63
N ASN A 139 17.62 14.77 12.35
CA ASN A 139 17.47 14.28 10.98
C ASN A 139 16.12 13.60 10.83
N TYR A 140 15.49 13.79 9.69
CA TYR A 140 14.17 13.27 9.37
C TYR A 140 14.33 12.39 8.15
N PHE A 141 13.78 11.19 8.20
CA PHE A 141 13.88 10.22 7.13
C PHE A 141 12.51 9.66 6.79
N ILE A 142 12.33 9.34 5.51
CA ILE A 142 11.29 8.43 5.05
C ILE A 142 11.91 7.40 4.10
N ASP A 143 11.35 6.19 4.03
CA ASP A 143 11.75 5.19 3.04
C ASP A 143 10.56 4.47 2.39
N THR A 144 10.86 3.54 1.49
CA THR A 144 9.86 2.76 0.75
C THR A 144 9.17 1.69 1.59
N GLY A 145 9.67 1.42 2.80
CA GLY A 145 8.97 0.57 3.78
C GLY A 145 7.72 1.23 4.33
N GLY A 146 7.46 2.50 4.01
CA GLY A 146 6.42 3.32 4.61
C GLY A 146 6.88 4.01 5.90
N GLU A 147 8.08 3.69 6.37
CA GLU A 147 8.61 4.19 7.63
C GLU A 147 8.98 5.67 7.51
N ALA A 148 8.60 6.43 8.52
CA ALA A 148 8.97 7.81 8.73
C ALA A 148 9.68 7.94 10.08
N THR A 149 10.81 8.63 10.21
CA THR A 149 11.40 8.82 11.55
C THR A 149 12.16 10.12 11.64
N PRO A 150 12.00 10.88 12.72
CA PRO A 150 13.05 11.78 13.17
C PRO A 150 14.06 11.01 14.03
N TRP A 151 15.28 11.51 14.05
CA TRP A 151 16.30 11.19 15.02
C TRP A 151 16.82 12.46 15.64
N GLU A 152 16.84 12.49 16.96
CA GLU A 152 17.65 13.42 17.72
C GLU A 152 18.94 12.74 18.16
N ASN A 153 20.06 13.42 17.89
CA ASN A 153 21.38 13.00 18.33
C ASN A 153 22.07 14.16 19.03
N GLN A 154 22.77 13.91 20.13
CA GLN A 154 23.62 14.90 20.80
C GLN A 154 25.03 14.34 21.05
N ILE A 155 26.06 15.18 20.92
CA ILE A 155 27.46 14.76 21.16
C ILE A 155 27.66 14.37 22.64
N GLY A 156 28.28 13.21 22.86
CA GLY A 156 28.74 12.80 24.19
C GLY A 156 27.69 12.04 25.02
N ILE A 157 26.50 11.83 24.47
CA ILE A 157 25.56 10.81 24.93
C ILE A 157 25.69 9.61 23.96
N ASP A 158 25.99 8.41 24.48
CA ASP A 158 26.00 7.17 23.68
C ASP A 158 24.55 6.71 23.34
N GLN A 159 23.63 7.66 23.15
CA GLN A 159 22.20 7.45 22.96
C GLN A 159 21.67 8.43 21.92
N HIS A 160 20.79 7.93 21.05
CA HIS A 160 20.00 8.70 20.09
C HIS A 160 18.53 8.43 20.39
N TRP A 161 17.68 9.43 20.21
CA TRP A 161 16.23 9.28 20.36
C TRP A 161 15.60 9.12 18.99
N GLU A 162 15.04 7.94 18.78
CA GLU A 162 14.24 7.61 17.61
C GLU A 162 12.76 7.71 17.95
N TYR A 163 12.03 8.49 17.17
CA TYR A 163 10.57 8.51 17.25
C TYR A 163 10.01 7.61 16.15
N ASN A 164 9.98 6.30 16.42
CA ASN A 164 9.46 5.34 15.47
C ASN A 164 7.96 5.60 15.18
N THR A 165 7.61 5.67 13.90
CA THR A 165 6.23 5.93 13.44
C THR A 165 5.37 4.69 13.28
N HIS A 166 5.98 3.51 13.19
CA HIS A 166 5.35 2.18 13.03
C HIS A 166 4.99 1.47 14.35
N ALA A 167 4.97 2.18 15.49
CA ALA A 167 4.70 1.55 16.78
C ALA A 167 3.29 0.90 16.81
N PRO A 168 3.15 -0.38 17.22
CA PRO A 168 1.87 -1.09 17.16
C PRO A 168 0.79 -0.43 18.01
N ALA A 169 -0.37 -0.22 17.40
CA ALA A 169 -1.53 0.47 17.95
C ALA A 169 -1.96 -0.08 19.32
N ARG A 170 -2.26 0.83 20.26
CA ARG A 170 -3.14 0.55 21.41
C ARG A 170 -4.49 1.17 21.12
N ASP A 171 -5.56 0.40 21.33
CA ASP A 171 -6.93 0.68 20.91
C ASP A 171 -7.40 2.14 21.07
N SER A 172 -8.11 2.64 20.05
CA SER A 172 -8.62 4.01 19.83
C SER A 172 -7.64 4.92 19.10
N GLN A 173 -8.05 5.42 17.92
CA GLN A 173 -7.17 6.16 17.05
C GLN A 173 -6.99 7.63 17.49
N TRP A 174 -5.74 8.08 17.66
CA TRP A 174 -5.38 9.45 18.07
C TRP A 174 -4.09 9.88 17.39
N ILE A 175 -4.08 10.97 16.63
CA ILE A 175 -2.87 11.43 15.93
C ILE A 175 -2.09 12.41 16.81
N ASP A 176 -0.81 12.11 17.06
CA ASP A 176 0.09 12.97 17.85
C ASP A 176 1.05 13.73 16.95
N VAL A 177 1.37 14.94 17.37
CA VAL A 177 2.27 15.89 16.71
C VAL A 177 3.38 16.19 17.71
N ASP A 178 4.47 15.46 17.59
CA ASP A 178 5.59 15.51 18.55
C ASP A 178 6.64 16.52 18.08
N ASN A 179 7.03 17.45 18.97
CA ASN A 179 8.22 18.28 18.79
C ASN A 179 9.37 17.58 19.49
N ALA A 180 10.50 17.40 18.83
CA ALA A 180 11.62 16.61 19.34
C ALA A 180 12.41 17.30 20.49
N ASP A 181 11.75 18.12 21.30
CA ASP A 181 12.34 18.86 22.42
C ASP A 181 11.44 18.63 23.65
N SER A 182 11.91 17.80 24.59
CA SER A 182 11.15 17.36 25.77
C SER A 182 11.86 17.62 27.10
N ASP A 183 13.00 18.33 27.10
CA ASP A 183 13.67 18.70 28.33
C ASP A 183 13.60 20.21 28.58
N ASP A 184 12.71 20.58 29.51
CA ASP A 184 12.57 21.89 30.18
C ASP A 184 13.88 22.41 30.87
N ASP A 185 15.07 22.12 30.36
CA ASP A 185 16.35 22.54 30.93
C ASP A 185 16.73 23.98 30.52
N TYR A 186 16.08 24.93 31.17
CA TYR A 186 16.40 26.37 31.14
C TYR A 186 17.84 26.72 31.60
N SER A 187 18.67 25.76 32.02
CA SER A 187 19.96 26.05 32.67
C SER A 187 21.14 26.28 31.71
N THR A 188 21.03 25.93 30.42
CA THR A 188 22.12 26.06 29.45
C THR A 188 22.08 27.36 28.62
N GLY A 189 20.96 28.10 28.65
CA GLY A 189 20.84 29.41 28.00
C GLY A 189 20.85 29.38 26.48
N VAL A 190 20.62 28.22 25.86
CA VAL A 190 20.45 28.05 24.41
C VAL A 190 19.19 27.21 24.21
N ASP A 191 18.04 27.88 24.33
CA ASP A 191 16.71 27.29 24.14
C ASP A 191 16.44 27.27 22.63
N VAL A 192 16.52 26.09 22.00
CA VAL A 192 16.42 25.94 20.53
C VAL A 192 14.97 25.61 20.18
N THR A 193 14.10 26.57 20.46
CA THR A 193 12.69 26.51 20.08
C THR A 193 12.58 26.50 18.53
N LEU A 194 12.48 25.32 17.87
CA LEU A 194 11.67 25.02 16.65
C LEU A 194 12.02 23.67 15.96
N SER A 195 12.15 22.58 16.70
CA SER A 195 12.84 21.35 16.23
C SER A 195 11.94 20.28 15.62
N GLY A 196 11.14 20.67 14.62
CA GLY A 196 10.38 19.81 13.69
C GLY A 196 9.30 18.90 14.30
N TRP A 197 8.62 18.14 13.43
CA TRP A 197 7.34 17.50 13.74
C TRP A 197 7.25 16.07 13.23
N VAL A 198 6.56 15.21 13.96
CA VAL A 198 6.16 13.88 13.48
C VAL A 198 4.67 13.77 13.55
N VAL A 199 4.04 13.29 12.48
CA VAL A 199 2.62 12.93 12.48
C VAL A 199 2.48 11.41 12.47
N ARG A 200 1.82 10.85 13.49
CA ARG A 200 1.62 9.40 13.67
C ARG A 200 0.20 9.03 13.96
N ALA A 201 -0.24 7.85 13.55
CA ALA A 201 -1.49 7.29 14.03
C ALA A 201 -1.33 6.69 15.44
N ASN A 202 -2.25 7.02 16.33
CA ASN A 202 -2.56 6.33 17.60
C ASN A 202 -1.54 6.46 18.72
N ALA A 203 -0.94 7.65 18.87
CA ALA A 203 -0.09 7.97 20.02
C ALA A 203 -0.91 8.62 21.16
N PRO A 204 -0.71 8.21 22.43
CA PRO A 204 -1.31 8.91 23.56
C PRO A 204 -0.69 10.32 23.63
N GLY A 205 -1.54 11.35 23.59
CA GLY A 205 -1.08 12.74 23.54
C GLY A 205 -0.05 13.10 24.63
N HIS A 206 0.73 14.14 24.36
CA HIS A 206 1.66 14.74 25.31
C HIS A 206 0.93 15.24 26.55
N PHE A 207 0.95 14.40 27.58
CA PHE A 207 0.50 14.77 28.91
C PHE A 207 1.72 14.87 29.80
N ASN A 208 1.80 15.97 30.53
CA ASN A 208 2.58 16.05 31.76
C ASN A 208 2.32 14.81 32.62
N THR A 209 3.26 14.46 33.50
CA THR A 209 3.10 13.32 34.43
C THR A 209 1.85 13.39 35.32
N ASP A 210 1.18 14.55 35.37
CA ASP A 210 -0.09 14.78 36.06
C ASP A 210 -1.36 14.66 35.18
N GLY A 211 -1.22 14.34 33.90
CA GLY A 211 -2.32 14.20 32.95
C GLY A 211 -2.80 15.50 32.31
N THR A 212 -2.07 16.61 32.47
CA THR A 212 -2.37 17.89 31.81
C THR A 212 -1.61 18.04 30.50
N ASP A 213 -2.24 18.66 29.50
CA ASP A 213 -1.66 18.95 28.19
C ASP A 213 -0.46 19.91 28.31
N ASP A 214 0.67 19.60 27.67
CA ASP A 214 1.93 20.33 27.77
C ASP A 214 1.97 21.56 26.84
N LEU A 215 1.19 22.59 27.19
CA LEU A 215 0.97 23.80 26.37
C LEU A 215 1.94 24.96 26.70
N GLY A 216 3.19 24.68 27.04
CA GLY A 216 4.14 25.69 27.52
C GLY A 216 4.60 26.77 26.52
N ASN A 217 4.51 26.52 25.20
CA ASN A 217 5.13 27.37 24.17
C ASN A 217 4.12 27.88 23.11
N THR A 218 3.59 29.10 23.29
CA THR A 218 2.24 29.48 22.85
C THR A 218 2.16 30.50 21.70
N GLY A 219 2.65 30.22 20.48
CA GLY A 219 2.45 31.23 19.41
C GLY A 219 2.54 30.79 17.95
N ARG A 220 3.57 30.04 17.56
CA ARG A 220 3.73 29.52 16.18
C ARG A 220 3.55 28.01 16.08
N TYR A 221 3.87 27.31 17.15
CA TYR A 221 3.65 25.88 17.33
C TYR A 221 2.18 25.51 17.31
N GLU A 222 1.35 26.30 18.00
CA GLU A 222 -0.09 26.12 18.03
C GLU A 222 -0.67 26.24 16.61
N ALA A 223 -0.22 27.22 15.81
CA ALA A 223 -0.68 27.34 14.43
C ALA A 223 -0.29 26.10 13.60
N GLY A 224 0.99 25.74 13.51
CA GLY A 224 1.42 24.59 12.70
C GLY A 224 0.74 23.27 13.13
N ARG A 225 0.63 23.02 14.44
CA ARG A 225 -0.07 21.86 15.00
C ARG A 225 -1.57 21.91 14.72
N ASP A 226 -2.24 23.03 14.97
CA ASP A 226 -3.69 23.16 14.81
C ASP A 226 -4.07 23.09 13.32
N ILE A 227 -3.21 23.55 12.41
CA ILE A 227 -3.36 23.46 10.95
C ILE A 227 -3.12 22.06 10.44
N ILE A 228 -2.03 21.39 10.84
CA ILE A 228 -1.81 19.97 10.51
C ILE A 228 -2.98 19.13 11.06
N GLY A 229 -3.38 19.39 12.31
CA GLY A 229 -4.57 18.81 12.90
C GLY A 229 -5.82 19.08 12.07
N ALA A 230 -6.07 20.34 11.68
CA ALA A 230 -7.22 20.71 10.86
C ALA A 230 -7.20 20.00 9.51
N LEU A 231 -6.06 19.93 8.81
CA LEU A 231 -5.90 19.19 7.55
C LEU A 231 -6.30 17.73 7.68
N ILE A 232 -5.96 17.12 8.81
CA ILE A 232 -6.31 15.72 9.13
C ILE A 232 -7.81 15.57 9.43
N TYR A 233 -8.43 16.53 10.14
CA TYR A 233 -9.83 16.44 10.58
C TYR A 233 -10.86 16.96 9.57
N ASN A 234 -10.49 17.78 8.58
CA ASN A 234 -11.45 18.49 7.70
C ASN A 234 -12.16 17.59 6.66
N ASN A 235 -11.74 16.33 6.48
CA ASN A 235 -12.33 15.43 5.47
C ASN A 235 -13.47 14.53 6.00
N GLY A 236 -14.01 14.80 7.20
CA GLY A 236 -15.24 14.17 7.68
C GLY A 236 -15.15 12.68 8.06
N SER A 237 -14.01 12.02 7.82
CA SER A 237 -13.75 10.61 8.16
C SER A 237 -12.41 10.36 8.87
N GLY A 238 -11.60 11.39 9.13
CA GLY A 238 -10.22 11.23 9.61
C GLY A 238 -9.22 10.95 8.46
N THR A 239 -7.97 11.34 8.70
CA THR A 239 -6.76 11.24 7.87
C THR A 239 -6.88 11.79 6.45
N ALA A 240 -6.47 13.06 6.27
CA ALA A 240 -6.21 13.57 4.94
C ALA A 240 -4.97 14.46 4.83
N LEU A 241 -3.79 13.85 5.05
CA LEU A 241 -2.54 14.47 4.61
C LEU A 241 -2.17 14.00 3.21
N SER A 242 -1.92 14.95 2.32
CA SER A 242 -1.33 14.74 1.00
C SER A 242 -0.25 15.77 0.75
N ALA A 243 0.62 15.51 -0.23
CA ALA A 243 1.60 16.49 -0.67
C ALA A 243 0.92 17.82 -1.07
N LYS A 244 -0.16 17.75 -1.85
CA LYS A 244 -0.95 18.93 -2.26
C LYS A 244 -1.50 19.70 -1.06
N SER A 245 -2.06 19.02 -0.04
CA SER A 245 -2.66 19.70 1.11
C SER A 245 -1.62 20.38 1.99
N ILE A 246 -0.45 19.76 2.17
CA ILE A 246 0.68 20.37 2.88
C ILE A 246 1.21 21.58 2.08
N ALA A 247 1.39 21.44 0.78
CA ALA A 247 1.86 22.54 -0.07
C ALA A 247 0.93 23.76 -0.01
N THR A 248 -0.36 23.54 -0.25
CA THR A 248 -1.35 24.63 -0.39
C THR A 248 -1.78 25.23 0.94
N SER A 249 -2.02 24.41 1.97
CA SER A 249 -2.53 24.94 3.25
C SER A 249 -1.39 25.31 4.18
N PHE A 250 -0.53 24.34 4.49
CA PHE A 250 0.48 24.50 5.54
C PHE A 250 1.60 25.49 5.16
N PHE A 251 2.09 25.46 3.91
CA PHE A 251 3.15 26.41 3.50
C PHE A 251 2.63 27.78 3.07
N ARG A 252 1.48 27.86 2.39
CA ARG A 252 1.02 29.13 1.79
C ARG A 252 0.09 29.94 2.68
N HIS A 253 -0.82 29.29 3.39
CA HIS A 253 -1.82 29.99 4.20
C HIS A 253 -1.36 30.23 5.62
N ASP A 254 -0.59 29.30 6.16
CA ASP A 254 -0.32 29.23 7.59
C ASP A 254 1.12 29.60 7.99
N ALA A 255 1.90 30.08 7.00
CA ALA A 255 3.08 30.93 7.16
C ALA A 255 4.23 30.39 8.02
N LEU A 256 4.47 29.06 8.02
CA LEU A 256 5.68 28.52 8.64
C LEU A 256 6.96 28.85 7.87
N ALA A 257 6.82 29.04 6.57
CA ALA A 257 7.88 29.61 5.78
C ALA A 257 7.94 31.12 6.02
N ILE A 258 9.09 31.59 6.47
CA ILE A 258 9.32 32.98 6.87
C ILE A 258 10.19 33.71 5.84
N TYR A 259 10.44 35.00 6.05
CA TYR A 259 11.27 35.85 5.16
C TYR A 259 12.64 35.22 4.80
N GLU A 260 13.18 34.39 5.69
CA GLU A 260 14.49 33.76 5.57
C GLU A 260 14.43 32.32 5.05
N THR A 261 13.28 31.84 4.57
CA THR A 261 13.19 30.53 3.92
C THR A 261 13.88 30.56 2.55
N VAL A 262 14.92 29.74 2.42
CA VAL A 262 15.80 29.66 1.24
C VAL A 262 15.67 28.34 0.50
N SER A 263 15.05 27.33 1.11
CA SER A 263 14.79 26.05 0.45
C SER A 263 13.54 25.39 1.02
N ASN A 264 12.78 24.73 0.14
CA ASN A 264 11.61 23.95 0.50
C ASN A 264 11.61 22.66 -0.32
N MET A 265 11.50 21.54 0.38
CA MET A 265 11.40 20.23 -0.22
C MET A 265 10.26 19.48 0.45
N MET A 266 9.47 18.79 -0.35
CA MET A 266 8.50 17.83 0.13
C MET A 266 8.63 16.56 -0.69
N VAL A 267 8.92 15.45 -0.04
CA VAL A 267 9.00 14.15 -0.69
C VAL A 267 7.71 13.41 -0.42
N HIS A 268 7.06 13.01 -1.50
CA HIS A 268 6.00 12.02 -1.50
C HIS A 268 6.64 10.67 -1.82
N GLY A 269 6.71 9.82 -0.79
CA GLY A 269 7.26 8.47 -0.91
C GLY A 269 6.37 7.55 -1.73
N VAL A 270 6.69 6.25 -1.71
CA VAL A 270 5.95 5.20 -2.43
C VAL A 270 5.55 4.08 -1.47
N LEU A 271 4.63 3.23 -1.89
CA LEU A 271 4.28 2.03 -1.15
C LEU A 271 5.40 0.97 -1.26
N PRO A 272 5.51 0.03 -0.31
CA PRO A 272 6.52 -1.05 -0.37
C PRO A 272 6.44 -1.94 -1.62
N THR A 273 5.30 -1.95 -2.31
CA THR A 273 5.06 -2.72 -3.54
C THR A 273 5.32 -1.93 -4.82
N GLU A 274 5.60 -0.63 -4.71
CA GLU A 274 5.83 0.25 -5.85
C GLU A 274 7.32 0.43 -6.12
N ASP A 275 7.64 0.82 -7.35
CA ASP A 275 9.02 1.10 -7.71
C ASP A 275 9.53 2.39 -7.02
N PRO A 276 10.70 2.37 -6.36
CA PRO A 276 11.25 3.55 -5.67
C PRO A 276 11.48 4.76 -6.56
N ARG A 277 11.63 4.57 -7.88
CA ARG A 277 11.81 5.64 -8.86
C ARG A 277 10.59 6.55 -8.99
N LEU A 278 9.43 6.12 -8.49
CA LEU A 278 8.19 6.89 -8.45
C LEU A 278 8.12 7.88 -7.28
N SER A 279 9.05 7.83 -6.33
CA SER A 279 9.14 8.82 -5.26
C SER A 279 9.27 10.21 -5.85
N THR A 280 8.36 11.10 -5.46
CA THR A 280 8.24 12.43 -6.08
C THR A 280 8.75 13.48 -5.09
N MET A 281 9.82 14.16 -5.46
CA MET A 281 10.32 15.31 -4.70
C MET A 281 9.71 16.59 -5.27
N TRP A 282 8.80 17.19 -4.53
CA TRP A 282 8.30 18.52 -4.81
C TRP A 282 9.27 19.56 -4.25
N THR A 283 9.76 20.43 -5.12
CA THR A 283 10.64 21.55 -4.75
C THR A 283 10.00 22.86 -5.13
N LEU A 284 10.28 23.91 -4.36
CA LEU A 284 9.72 25.22 -4.64
C LEU A 284 10.64 26.01 -5.57
N LEU A 285 10.12 26.39 -6.74
CA LEU A 285 10.72 27.42 -7.59
C LEU A 285 10.49 28.79 -6.95
N GLY A 286 11.37 29.19 -6.04
CA GLY A 286 11.31 30.52 -5.45
C GLY A 286 11.04 30.58 -3.94
N HIS A 287 10.41 31.68 -3.52
CA HIS A 287 10.08 31.97 -2.13
C HIS A 287 8.71 31.37 -1.76
N SER A 288 8.55 30.92 -0.52
CA SER A 288 7.32 30.25 -0.03
C SER A 288 6.02 30.98 -0.26
N GLU A 289 6.06 32.31 -0.32
CA GLU A 289 4.85 33.10 -0.52
C GLU A 289 4.56 33.42 -1.99
N THR A 290 5.57 33.38 -2.87
CA THR A 290 5.49 33.91 -4.23
C THR A 290 5.98 32.95 -5.32
N GLY A 291 6.54 31.80 -4.95
CA GLY A 291 7.02 30.75 -5.87
C GLY A 291 5.94 29.77 -6.29
N ILE A 292 6.32 28.68 -6.96
CA ILE A 292 5.46 27.56 -7.39
C ILE A 292 6.17 26.24 -7.08
N PHE A 293 5.47 25.26 -6.50
CA PHE A 293 5.98 23.90 -6.32
C PHE A 293 5.98 23.15 -7.65
N VAL A 294 7.11 22.51 -7.96
CA VAL A 294 7.27 21.67 -9.15
C VAL A 294 7.77 20.28 -8.76
N PRO A 295 7.35 19.22 -9.49
CA PRO A 295 7.78 17.86 -9.21
C PRO A 295 9.17 17.58 -9.78
N VAL A 296 9.94 16.75 -9.07
CA VAL A 296 11.26 16.29 -9.47
C VAL A 296 11.36 14.79 -9.21
N TRP A 297 11.70 14.03 -10.25
CA TRP A 297 11.94 12.59 -10.21
C TRP A 297 13.39 12.29 -10.54
N ILE A 298 14.02 11.41 -9.75
CA ILE A 298 15.41 10.99 -9.99
C ILE A 298 15.55 10.25 -11.31
N HIS A 299 14.56 9.41 -11.63
CA HIS A 299 14.59 8.62 -12.86
C HIS A 299 14.50 9.49 -14.13
N GLY A 300 13.80 10.63 -14.06
CA GLY A 300 13.80 11.63 -15.13
C GLY A 300 15.16 12.34 -15.29
N VAL A 301 16.00 12.35 -14.26
CA VAL A 301 17.37 12.91 -14.31
C VAL A 301 18.39 11.85 -14.76
N GLU A 302 18.17 10.57 -14.43
CA GLU A 302 19.07 9.46 -14.80
C GLU A 302 19.09 9.13 -16.30
N SER A 303 18.03 9.44 -17.05
CA SER A 303 17.77 8.83 -18.36
C SER A 303 18.79 9.14 -19.47
N ASP A 304 19.64 10.18 -19.32
CA ASP A 304 20.55 10.63 -20.39
C ASP A 304 22.06 10.65 -20.03
N GLY A 305 22.44 10.20 -18.83
CA GLY A 305 23.87 10.11 -18.46
C GLY A 305 24.63 11.43 -18.44
N VAL A 306 23.93 12.57 -18.43
CA VAL A 306 24.49 13.90 -18.14
C VAL A 306 24.02 14.28 -16.74
N ASN A 307 24.96 14.65 -15.88
CA ASN A 307 24.71 15.00 -14.49
C ASN A 307 24.02 16.37 -14.36
N GLU A 308 22.82 16.53 -14.92
CA GLU A 308 22.19 17.83 -15.04
C GLU A 308 20.79 17.77 -14.43
N VAL A 309 20.65 18.43 -13.29
CA VAL A 309 19.36 18.84 -12.73
C VAL A 309 18.61 19.65 -13.80
N PRO A 310 17.26 19.61 -13.86
CA PRO A 310 16.53 20.40 -14.84
C PRO A 310 17.01 21.84 -14.92
N GLN A 311 17.06 22.38 -16.13
CA GLN A 311 17.63 23.69 -16.42
C GLN A 311 17.09 24.80 -15.49
N TYR A 312 15.80 24.72 -15.16
CA TYR A 312 15.11 25.68 -14.29
C TYR A 312 15.16 25.30 -12.80
N LEU A 313 16.00 24.36 -12.38
CA LEU A 313 16.23 23.95 -10.98
C LEU A 313 17.70 23.99 -10.55
N ASP A 314 18.62 24.18 -11.50
CA ASP A 314 20.03 24.50 -11.27
C ASP A 314 20.20 26.04 -11.19
N SER A 315 20.98 26.64 -12.09
CA SER A 315 21.38 28.05 -12.07
C SER A 315 20.52 28.97 -12.94
N GLY A 316 19.43 28.45 -13.54
CA GLY A 316 18.55 29.18 -14.46
C GLY A 316 19.19 29.46 -15.83
N ASP A 317 18.35 29.76 -16.85
CA ASP A 317 18.82 30.02 -18.23
C ASP A 317 19.54 31.38 -18.41
N ASP A 318 19.39 32.30 -17.45
CA ASP A 318 20.07 33.60 -17.42
C ASP A 318 21.38 33.60 -16.60
N GLY A 319 21.77 32.43 -16.06
CA GLY A 319 22.92 32.28 -15.17
C GLY A 319 22.72 32.94 -13.80
N VAL A 320 21.46 33.19 -13.40
CA VAL A 320 21.07 33.70 -12.09
C VAL A 320 20.13 32.67 -11.44
N CYS A 321 20.36 32.36 -10.15
CA CYS A 321 19.55 31.40 -9.39
C CYS A 321 18.06 31.49 -9.72
N VAL A 322 17.46 30.34 -10.01
CA VAL A 322 16.04 30.09 -10.31
C VAL A 322 15.07 30.80 -9.36
N TYR A 323 15.53 31.03 -8.13
CA TYR A 323 14.85 31.76 -7.07
C TYR A 323 14.56 33.25 -7.39
N ALA A 324 15.25 33.85 -8.36
CA ALA A 324 15.30 35.29 -8.59
C ALA A 324 13.95 35.95 -8.88
N PRO A 325 13.06 35.42 -9.75
CA PRO A 325 11.78 36.07 -10.02
C PRO A 325 10.89 36.11 -8.78
N ALA A 326 10.66 34.97 -8.16
CA ALA A 326 9.79 34.84 -6.99
C ALA A 326 10.34 35.59 -5.77
N LYS A 327 11.62 35.41 -5.43
CA LYS A 327 12.24 36.18 -4.35
C LYS A 327 12.32 37.66 -4.67
N GLY A 328 12.57 38.01 -5.92
CA GLY A 328 12.56 39.38 -6.40
C GLY A 328 11.21 40.05 -6.16
N MET A 329 10.10 39.37 -6.45
CA MET A 329 8.75 39.86 -6.13
C MET A 329 8.55 40.06 -4.62
N TYR A 330 8.97 39.08 -3.81
CA TYR A 330 8.87 39.17 -2.35
C TYR A 330 9.71 40.33 -1.77
N ASN A 331 10.97 40.45 -2.17
CA ASN A 331 11.87 41.53 -1.76
C ASN A 331 11.40 42.92 -2.24
N ALA A 332 10.72 42.97 -3.38
CA ALA A 332 10.09 44.19 -3.89
C ALA A 332 8.79 44.55 -3.13
N GLY A 333 8.32 43.71 -2.22
CA GLY A 333 7.13 43.95 -1.41
C GLY A 333 5.83 43.82 -2.21
N PHE A 334 5.80 42.93 -3.22
CA PHE A 334 4.57 42.64 -3.95
C PHE A 334 3.51 42.11 -3.00
N ASN A 335 2.24 42.40 -3.29
CA ASN A 335 1.14 41.87 -2.49
C ASN A 335 1.07 40.35 -2.70
N VAL A 336 1.28 39.59 -1.63
CA VAL A 336 1.33 38.12 -1.66
C VAL A 336 0.01 37.52 -2.14
N ALA A 337 -1.12 38.04 -1.67
CA ALA A 337 -2.44 37.54 -2.08
C ALA A 337 -2.68 37.76 -3.58
N ASP A 338 -2.14 38.84 -4.14
CA ASP A 338 -2.18 39.07 -5.57
C ASP A 338 -1.34 38.04 -6.32
N VAL A 339 -0.09 37.79 -5.92
CA VAL A 339 0.76 36.79 -6.59
C VAL A 339 0.11 35.40 -6.49
N GLN A 340 -0.31 35.00 -5.30
CA GLN A 340 -0.94 33.71 -5.03
C GLN A 340 -2.23 33.48 -5.81
N ALA A 341 -3.04 34.53 -6.05
CA ALA A 341 -4.22 34.41 -6.89
C ALA A 341 -3.89 33.95 -8.32
N ARG A 342 -2.67 34.17 -8.80
CA ARG A 342 -2.21 33.78 -10.15
C ARG A 342 -1.41 32.49 -10.15
N THR A 343 -0.69 32.19 -9.07
CA THR A 343 0.18 31.01 -8.99
C THR A 343 -0.49 29.78 -8.39
N LEU A 344 -1.45 29.93 -7.47
CA LEU A 344 -2.09 28.78 -6.82
C LEU A 344 -2.94 27.93 -7.78
N PRO A 345 -3.80 28.49 -8.65
CA PRO A 345 -4.53 27.67 -9.62
C PRO A 345 -3.59 26.93 -10.58
N PHE A 346 -2.45 27.57 -10.91
CA PHE A 346 -1.42 26.96 -11.73
C PHE A 346 -0.74 25.77 -11.00
N GLU A 347 -0.37 25.97 -9.74
CA GLU A 347 0.23 24.93 -8.88
C GLU A 347 -0.74 23.77 -8.62
N GLU A 348 -2.02 24.05 -8.37
CA GLU A 348 -3.06 23.03 -8.19
C GLU A 348 -3.17 22.12 -9.41
N HIS A 349 -3.12 22.68 -10.61
CA HIS A 349 -3.10 21.92 -11.86
C HIS A 349 -1.88 20.99 -11.94
N LEU A 350 -0.69 21.43 -11.54
CA LEU A 350 0.49 20.57 -11.52
C LEU A 350 0.29 19.37 -10.59
N PHE A 351 -0.23 19.60 -9.38
CA PHE A 351 -0.54 18.52 -8.44
C PHE A 351 -1.60 17.56 -9.00
N ASP A 352 -2.65 18.07 -9.64
CA ASP A 352 -3.72 17.25 -10.19
C ASP A 352 -3.22 16.39 -11.36
N VAL A 353 -2.44 16.97 -12.28
CA VAL A 353 -1.83 16.22 -13.37
C VAL A 353 -0.92 15.10 -12.86
N VAL A 354 -0.03 15.43 -11.92
CA VAL A 354 0.93 14.45 -11.38
C VAL A 354 0.21 13.32 -10.64
N ASN A 355 -0.70 13.66 -9.72
CA ASN A 355 -1.32 12.69 -8.82
C ASN A 355 -2.46 11.91 -9.47
N ASP A 356 -3.23 12.54 -10.38
CA ASP A 356 -4.45 11.93 -10.93
C ASP A 356 -4.23 11.31 -12.31
N LYS A 357 -3.16 11.69 -13.03
CA LYS A 357 -2.90 11.19 -14.39
C LYS A 357 -1.57 10.46 -14.53
N LEU A 358 -0.47 11.10 -14.15
CA LEU A 358 0.87 10.59 -14.44
C LEU A 358 1.28 9.45 -13.52
N LEU A 359 1.29 9.67 -12.20
CA LEU A 359 1.69 8.64 -11.25
C LEU A 359 0.80 7.39 -11.30
N PRO A 360 -0.54 7.48 -11.40
CA PRO A 360 -1.39 6.30 -11.56
C PRO A 360 -1.05 5.49 -12.81
N ASP A 361 -0.69 6.14 -13.92
CA ASP A 361 -0.26 5.42 -15.14
C ASP A 361 1.06 4.70 -14.92
N TRP A 362 2.08 5.44 -14.48
CA TRP A 362 3.42 4.91 -14.30
C TRP A 362 3.47 3.77 -13.27
N ARG A 363 2.67 3.84 -12.19
CA ARG A 363 2.53 2.75 -11.21
C ARG A 363 2.03 1.44 -11.83
N ASN A 364 1.22 1.51 -12.88
CA ASN A 364 0.66 0.35 -13.56
C ASN A 364 1.56 -0.19 -14.69
N ARG A 365 2.78 0.35 -14.85
CA ARG A 365 3.74 -0.12 -15.86
C ARG A 365 4.61 -1.27 -15.33
N ASP A 366 5.19 -2.01 -16.27
CA ASP A 366 6.16 -3.06 -15.94
C ASP A 366 7.53 -2.44 -15.65
N TRP A 367 7.85 -2.31 -14.36
CA TRP A 367 9.14 -1.79 -13.87
C TRP A 367 10.26 -2.83 -13.90
N THR A 368 9.96 -4.08 -14.23
CA THR A 368 10.94 -5.16 -14.39
C THR A 368 11.52 -5.20 -15.81
N ASP A 369 10.77 -4.71 -16.80
CA ASP A 369 11.25 -4.56 -18.17
C ASP A 369 12.13 -3.30 -18.33
N SER A 370 13.40 -3.51 -18.68
CA SER A 370 14.36 -2.43 -18.91
C SER A 370 13.97 -1.51 -20.08
N ALA A 371 13.25 -2.02 -21.09
CA ALA A 371 12.78 -1.20 -22.20
C ALA A 371 11.64 -0.27 -21.77
N ALA A 372 10.66 -0.81 -21.03
CA ALA A 372 9.59 -0.01 -20.43
C ALA A 372 10.15 1.05 -19.47
N VAL A 373 11.10 0.69 -18.61
CA VAL A 373 11.80 1.61 -17.70
C VAL A 373 12.46 2.78 -18.43
N ALA A 374 13.15 2.52 -19.54
CA ALA A 374 13.80 3.57 -20.32
C ALA A 374 12.78 4.56 -20.90
N VAL A 375 11.67 4.06 -21.43
CA VAL A 375 10.56 4.90 -21.94
C VAL A 375 9.98 5.76 -20.83
N ILE A 376 9.73 5.19 -19.64
CA ILE A 376 9.19 5.95 -18.50
C ILE A 376 10.17 7.05 -18.05
N GLY A 377 11.47 6.80 -18.11
CA GLY A 377 12.50 7.81 -17.80
C GLY A 377 12.39 9.02 -18.72
N GLU A 378 12.30 8.78 -20.02
CA GLU A 378 12.11 9.84 -21.03
C GLU A 378 10.78 10.58 -20.85
N GLU A 379 9.70 9.86 -20.51
CA GLU A 379 8.42 10.46 -20.19
C GLU A 379 8.52 11.39 -18.96
N MET A 380 9.10 10.91 -17.86
CA MET A 380 9.29 11.69 -16.62
C MET A 380 10.15 12.93 -16.87
N LYS A 381 11.26 12.78 -17.58
CA LYS A 381 12.13 13.89 -17.96
C LYS A 381 11.37 14.97 -18.72
N ARG A 382 10.67 14.57 -19.79
CA ARG A 382 9.91 15.49 -20.63
C ARG A 382 8.80 16.20 -19.86
N VAL A 383 8.12 15.51 -18.94
CA VAL A 383 7.12 16.12 -18.06
C VAL A 383 7.77 17.16 -17.17
N GLN A 384 8.84 16.78 -16.47
CA GLN A 384 9.55 17.63 -15.51
C GLN A 384 10.06 18.92 -16.17
N GLU A 385 10.83 18.80 -17.27
CA GLU A 385 11.36 19.96 -18.00
C GLU A 385 10.25 20.93 -18.43
N ARG A 386 9.10 20.40 -18.84
CA ARG A 386 7.98 21.22 -19.28
C ARG A 386 7.25 21.91 -18.12
N MET A 387 6.99 21.18 -17.03
CA MET A 387 6.34 21.75 -15.83
C MET A 387 7.21 22.84 -15.21
N ASP A 388 8.52 22.60 -15.15
CA ASP A 388 9.49 23.56 -14.63
C ASP A 388 9.54 24.82 -15.50
N ALA A 389 9.55 24.67 -16.82
CA ALA A 389 9.52 25.78 -17.77
C ALA A 389 8.25 26.63 -17.63
N ASP A 390 7.08 25.99 -17.61
CA ASP A 390 5.79 26.68 -17.48
C ASP A 390 5.73 27.49 -16.17
N ALA A 391 6.18 26.89 -15.06
CA ALA A 391 6.22 27.55 -13.77
C ALA A 391 7.20 28.73 -13.73
N TYR A 392 8.42 28.54 -14.26
CA TYR A 392 9.44 29.60 -14.33
C TYR A 392 8.95 30.81 -15.14
N TRP A 393 8.41 30.58 -16.34
CA TRP A 393 7.99 31.68 -17.21
C TRP A 393 6.80 32.46 -16.65
N HIS A 394 5.88 31.79 -15.94
CA HIS A 394 4.81 32.47 -15.22
C HIS A 394 5.38 33.39 -14.13
N LEU A 395 6.27 32.87 -13.27
CA LEU A 395 6.92 33.64 -12.21
C LEU A 395 7.73 34.82 -12.77
N LYS A 396 8.45 34.60 -13.89
CA LYS A 396 9.22 35.63 -14.57
C LYS A 396 8.33 36.75 -15.11
N TYR A 397 7.20 36.39 -15.71
CA TYR A 397 6.26 37.38 -16.24
C TYR A 397 5.66 38.25 -15.12
N LEU A 398 5.23 37.63 -14.02
CA LEU A 398 4.73 38.36 -12.85
C LEU A 398 5.80 39.26 -12.23
N HIS A 399 7.05 38.80 -12.18
CA HIS A 399 8.16 39.60 -11.68
C HIS A 399 8.40 40.86 -12.53
N ASP A 400 8.42 40.72 -13.85
CA ASP A 400 8.73 41.80 -14.78
C ASP A 400 7.57 42.80 -14.94
N ASN A 401 6.32 42.32 -14.86
CA ASN A 401 5.12 43.10 -15.22
C ASN A 401 4.20 43.42 -14.04
N GLY A 402 4.42 42.82 -12.87
CA GLY A 402 3.68 43.07 -11.64
C GLY A 402 2.78 41.91 -11.18
N ALA A 403 2.49 41.85 -9.88
CA ALA A 403 1.73 40.75 -9.25
C ALA A 403 0.31 40.53 -9.79
N THR A 404 -0.26 41.49 -10.50
CA THR A 404 -1.63 41.44 -11.03
C THR A 404 -1.72 41.34 -12.54
N SER A 405 -0.60 41.08 -13.21
CA SER A 405 -0.48 41.32 -14.65
C SER A 405 -1.16 40.24 -15.52
N ASN A 406 -1.09 38.96 -15.14
CA ASN A 406 -1.55 37.84 -15.97
C ASN A 406 -1.86 36.59 -15.15
N TYR A 407 -2.91 35.87 -15.50
CA TYR A 407 -3.19 34.49 -15.12
C TYR A 407 -2.61 33.57 -16.18
N ALA A 408 -2.00 32.45 -15.78
CA ALA A 408 -1.69 31.41 -16.74
C ALA A 408 -3.00 30.82 -17.30
N PRO A 409 -3.04 30.41 -18.59
CA PRO A 409 -4.21 29.75 -19.14
C PRO A 409 -4.45 28.43 -18.41
N THR A 410 -5.71 28.03 -18.28
CA THR A 410 -6.11 26.71 -17.81
C THR A 410 -6.26 25.77 -18.99
N VAL A 411 -5.85 24.50 -18.85
CA VAL A 411 -5.96 23.50 -19.91
C VAL A 411 -6.33 22.13 -19.37
N SER A 412 -7.22 21.44 -20.09
CA SER A 412 -7.58 20.05 -19.83
C SER A 412 -7.73 19.27 -21.15
N ILE A 413 -6.92 18.23 -21.34
CA ILE A 413 -6.94 17.34 -22.51
C ILE A 413 -7.55 15.98 -22.18
N HIS A 414 -8.43 15.50 -23.06
CA HIS A 414 -9.06 14.18 -23.00
C HIS A 414 -9.08 13.55 -24.41
N PRO A 415 -9.02 12.22 -24.55
CA PRO A 415 -9.23 11.58 -25.83
C PRO A 415 -10.74 11.58 -26.14
N SER A 416 -11.14 11.90 -27.38
CA SER A 416 -12.56 12.02 -27.75
C SER A 416 -13.04 10.90 -28.67
N THR A 417 -12.21 10.45 -29.61
CA THR A 417 -12.54 9.37 -30.56
C THR A 417 -11.27 8.69 -31.09
N HIS A 418 -11.40 7.41 -31.44
CA HIS A 418 -10.39 6.59 -32.11
C HIS A 418 -10.95 6.05 -33.43
N ASN A 419 -10.13 6.05 -34.48
CA ASN A 419 -10.44 5.44 -35.77
C ASN A 419 -9.15 4.77 -36.31
N GLY A 420 -8.96 3.51 -35.95
CA GLY A 420 -7.68 2.82 -36.12
C GLY A 420 -6.55 3.56 -35.42
N LEU A 421 -5.54 3.98 -36.20
CA LEU A 421 -4.39 4.73 -35.71
C LEU A 421 -4.64 6.25 -35.57
N GLU A 422 -5.80 6.75 -35.98
CA GLU A 422 -6.16 8.17 -35.83
C GLU A 422 -6.84 8.42 -34.48
N VAL A 423 -6.33 9.40 -33.74
CA VAL A 423 -6.90 9.86 -32.46
C VAL A 423 -7.29 11.34 -32.59
N THR A 424 -8.50 11.67 -32.14
CA THR A 424 -8.91 13.06 -31.97
C THR A 424 -9.05 13.40 -30.48
N PHE A 425 -8.34 14.44 -30.05
CA PHE A 425 -8.32 14.97 -28.70
C PHE A 425 -9.39 16.05 -28.51
N SER A 426 -10.05 16.04 -27.36
CA SER A 426 -10.87 17.14 -26.87
C SER A 426 -10.04 17.98 -25.90
N VAL A 427 -9.89 19.26 -26.20
CA VAL A 427 -9.19 20.22 -25.33
C VAL A 427 -10.19 21.24 -24.80
N MET A 428 -10.22 21.40 -23.49
CA MET A 428 -10.89 22.49 -22.81
C MET A 428 -9.81 23.43 -22.30
N ALA A 429 -9.80 24.68 -22.77
CA ALA A 429 -8.88 25.69 -22.30
C ALA A 429 -9.60 27.02 -22.10
N ASP A 430 -9.20 27.76 -21.08
CA ASP A 430 -9.78 29.06 -20.73
C ASP A 430 -8.70 29.96 -20.12
N ASP A 431 -8.82 31.25 -20.35
CA ASP A 431 -7.91 32.26 -19.83
C ASP A 431 -8.68 33.31 -19.03
N ALA A 432 -8.32 33.50 -17.77
CA ALA A 432 -9.06 34.39 -16.88
C ALA A 432 -8.97 35.87 -17.30
N ASP A 433 -7.94 36.25 -18.05
CA ASP A 433 -7.78 37.60 -18.61
C ASP A 433 -8.51 37.76 -19.97
N GLY A 434 -9.02 36.67 -20.53
CA GLY A 434 -9.72 36.65 -21.82
C GLY A 434 -8.77 36.72 -23.03
N SER A 435 -7.52 36.29 -22.84
CA SER A 435 -6.47 36.31 -23.85
C SER A 435 -6.74 35.36 -25.02
N GLU A 436 -6.16 35.65 -26.19
CA GLU A 436 -6.14 34.69 -27.30
C GLU A 436 -5.16 33.54 -26.98
N LEU A 437 -5.61 32.31 -27.21
CA LEU A 437 -4.86 31.10 -26.85
C LEU A 437 -4.31 30.37 -28.08
N THR A 438 -3.06 29.96 -27.97
CA THR A 438 -2.37 29.12 -28.95
C THR A 438 -2.13 27.72 -28.40
N TYR A 439 -2.21 26.71 -29.26
CA TYR A 439 -2.18 25.29 -28.88
C TYR A 439 -0.99 24.59 -29.55
N LEU A 440 -0.21 23.87 -28.76
CA LEU A 440 0.89 23.04 -29.23
C LEU A 440 0.76 21.63 -28.62
N PHE A 441 0.56 20.65 -29.48
CA PHE A 441 0.51 19.25 -29.14
C PHE A 441 1.87 18.60 -29.34
N ASN A 442 2.30 17.80 -28.38
CA ASN A 442 3.33 16.78 -28.57
C ASN A 442 2.64 15.42 -28.44
N TYR A 443 2.59 14.66 -29.54
CA TYR A 443 1.77 13.45 -29.63
C TYR A 443 2.43 12.22 -28.99
N GLY A 444 3.64 12.35 -28.47
CA GLY A 444 4.37 11.27 -27.80
C GLY A 444 5.10 10.30 -28.75
N ASP A 445 4.99 10.50 -30.06
CA ASP A 445 5.65 9.71 -31.11
C ASP A 445 6.84 10.46 -31.75
N GLY A 446 7.27 11.57 -31.12
CA GLY A 446 8.30 12.47 -31.64
C GLY A 446 7.77 13.56 -32.58
N GLN A 447 6.48 13.58 -32.89
CA GLN A 447 5.85 14.63 -33.69
C GLN A 447 5.21 15.71 -32.80
N ILE A 448 5.24 16.94 -33.32
CA ILE A 448 4.66 18.13 -32.68
C ILE A 448 3.77 18.84 -33.70
N GLY A 449 2.61 19.33 -33.26
CA GLY A 449 1.67 20.05 -34.13
C GLY A 449 0.69 20.93 -33.37
N SER A 450 -0.26 21.53 -34.08
CA SER A 450 -1.35 22.34 -33.49
C SER A 450 -2.73 21.74 -33.73
N SER A 451 -2.79 20.54 -34.32
CA SER A 451 -4.02 19.83 -34.63
C SER A 451 -4.47 19.03 -33.42
N ALA A 452 -5.76 19.08 -33.09
CA ALA A 452 -6.34 18.18 -32.11
C ALA A 452 -6.58 16.77 -32.68
N THR A 453 -6.23 16.50 -33.94
CA THR A 453 -6.29 15.17 -34.57
C THR A 453 -4.89 14.77 -35.03
N HIS A 454 -4.50 13.54 -34.72
CA HIS A 454 -3.21 12.94 -35.10
C HIS A 454 -3.36 11.48 -35.53
N GLU A 455 -2.63 11.10 -36.57
CA GLU A 455 -2.56 9.71 -37.07
C GLU A 455 -1.19 9.15 -36.71
N TYR A 456 -1.18 8.07 -35.93
CA TYR A 456 0.04 7.41 -35.49
C TYR A 456 0.54 6.42 -36.54
N ASP A 457 1.86 6.32 -36.71
CA ASP A 457 2.45 5.35 -37.65
C ASP A 457 2.39 3.90 -37.13
N GLN A 458 2.29 3.73 -35.81
CA GLN A 458 2.33 2.43 -35.14
C GLN A 458 1.29 2.35 -34.02
N ALA A 459 0.83 1.13 -33.76
CA ALA A 459 0.13 0.84 -32.52
C ALA A 459 1.11 0.99 -31.35
N GLY A 460 0.63 1.53 -30.23
CA GLY A 460 1.47 1.79 -29.08
C GLY A 460 0.77 2.61 -28.01
N ARG A 461 1.47 2.82 -26.90
CA ARG A 461 1.05 3.74 -25.85
C ARG A 461 1.90 4.99 -25.94
N TYR A 462 1.24 6.14 -25.98
CA TYR A 462 1.88 7.44 -26.17
C TYR A 462 1.45 8.40 -25.07
N LEU A 463 2.42 9.08 -24.46
CA LEU A 463 2.16 10.20 -23.57
C LEU A 463 2.00 11.47 -24.40
N VAL A 464 0.77 11.94 -24.53
CA VAL A 464 0.41 13.16 -25.26
C VAL A 464 0.41 14.34 -24.31
N SER A 465 0.87 15.50 -24.76
CA SER A 465 0.66 16.77 -24.08
C SER A 465 0.04 17.82 -24.98
N CYS A 466 -0.75 18.71 -24.39
CA CYS A 466 -1.21 19.94 -25.02
C CYS A 466 -0.76 21.11 -24.15
N THR A 467 0.14 21.92 -24.71
CA THR A 467 0.53 23.21 -24.16
C THR A 467 -0.40 24.26 -24.72
N VAL A 468 -0.95 25.07 -23.82
CA VAL A 468 -1.71 26.27 -24.16
C VAL A 468 -0.90 27.49 -23.74
N THR A 469 -0.72 28.44 -24.65
CA THR A 469 0.04 29.67 -24.42
C THR A 469 -0.81 30.89 -24.76
N ASP A 470 -0.83 31.86 -23.86
CA ASP A 470 -1.51 33.15 -24.06
C ASP A 470 -0.68 34.15 -24.91
N GLU A 471 -1.23 35.33 -25.17
CA GLU A 471 -0.54 36.39 -25.92
C GLU A 471 0.67 37.00 -25.19
N ASN A 472 0.77 36.77 -23.88
CA ASN A 472 1.83 37.24 -23.00
C ASN A 472 3.03 36.28 -22.95
N GLY A 473 2.88 35.09 -23.55
CA GLY A 473 3.90 34.05 -23.59
C GLY A 473 3.93 33.17 -22.34
N VAL A 474 2.94 33.29 -21.45
CA VAL A 474 2.76 32.39 -20.31
C VAL A 474 1.97 31.17 -20.78
N SER A 475 2.36 29.99 -20.30
CA SER A 475 1.77 28.73 -20.73
C SER A 475 1.48 27.80 -19.58
N GLN A 476 0.52 26.90 -19.82
CA GLN A 476 0.28 25.74 -18.99
C GLN A 476 0.09 24.52 -19.89
N THR A 477 0.53 23.36 -19.40
CA THR A 477 0.49 22.11 -20.15
C THR A 477 -0.31 21.05 -19.41
N ASP A 478 -1.19 20.34 -20.11
CA ASP A 478 -1.86 19.15 -19.62
C ASP A 478 -1.41 17.90 -20.39
N TRP A 479 -1.55 16.75 -19.75
CA TRP A 479 -1.00 15.47 -20.16
C TRP A 479 -2.06 14.38 -20.16
N LEU A 480 -1.87 13.38 -21.02
CA LEU A 480 -2.74 12.23 -21.13
C LEU A 480 -2.00 11.06 -21.78
N PHE A 481 -2.19 9.86 -21.26
CA PHE A 481 -1.80 8.64 -21.97
C PHE A 481 -2.89 8.20 -22.93
N VAL A 482 -2.50 7.90 -24.17
CA VAL A 482 -3.37 7.24 -25.15
C VAL A 482 -2.76 5.92 -25.57
N THR A 483 -3.59 4.89 -25.64
CA THR A 483 -3.22 3.64 -26.31
C THR A 483 -3.91 3.61 -27.65
N VAL A 484 -3.10 3.45 -28.69
CA VAL A 484 -3.51 3.36 -30.07
C VAL A 484 -3.30 1.91 -30.48
N SER A 485 -4.38 1.23 -30.84
CA SER A 485 -4.31 -0.08 -31.46
C SER A 485 -4.39 0.10 -32.96
N GLY A 486 -3.70 -0.78 -33.72
CA GLY A 486 -3.98 -0.90 -35.15
C GLY A 486 -5.46 -1.23 -35.37
N GLU A 487 -5.94 -1.01 -36.60
CA GLU A 487 -7.08 -1.80 -37.05
C GLU A 487 -6.71 -3.28 -36.83
N PRO A 488 -7.57 -4.09 -36.18
CA PRO A 488 -7.29 -5.51 -36.02
C PRO A 488 -7.00 -6.12 -37.40
N THR A 489 -5.81 -6.67 -37.59
CA THR A 489 -5.48 -7.37 -38.84
C THR A 489 -5.29 -8.85 -38.52
N CYS A 490 -5.78 -9.73 -39.38
CA CYS A 490 -5.68 -11.19 -39.19
C CYS A 490 -4.22 -11.74 -39.26
N ASP A 491 -3.20 -10.88 -39.13
CA ASP A 491 -1.76 -11.18 -39.21
C ASP A 491 -0.94 -10.16 -38.35
N ASP A 492 -1.53 -9.52 -37.31
CA ASP A 492 -0.82 -8.64 -36.37
C ASP A 492 -0.10 -9.35 -35.19
N GLY A 493 -0.31 -10.65 -35.02
CA GLY A 493 0.32 -11.48 -33.99
C GLY A 493 -0.26 -11.30 -32.59
N ILE A 494 -1.44 -10.69 -32.43
CA ILE A 494 -2.09 -10.43 -31.13
C ILE A 494 -3.46 -11.10 -31.06
N GLN A 495 -3.59 -12.18 -30.28
CA GLN A 495 -4.86 -12.90 -30.06
C GLN A 495 -5.94 -12.01 -29.41
N ASN A 496 -6.88 -11.50 -30.19
CA ASN A 496 -8.03 -10.72 -29.73
C ASN A 496 -9.35 -11.14 -30.43
N GLN A 497 -10.49 -10.59 -30.00
CA GLN A 497 -11.81 -10.82 -30.65
C GLN A 497 -12.28 -12.29 -30.79
N GLY A 498 -11.83 -13.20 -29.92
CA GLY A 498 -12.22 -14.62 -29.95
C GLY A 498 -11.23 -15.53 -30.70
N GLU A 499 -9.99 -15.08 -30.87
CA GLU A 499 -8.87 -15.86 -31.39
C GLU A 499 -8.34 -16.89 -30.38
N ASP A 500 -8.56 -18.17 -30.68
CA ASP A 500 -8.09 -19.30 -29.84
C ASP A 500 -6.74 -19.90 -30.34
N LEU A 501 -6.29 -19.55 -31.56
CA LEU A 501 -5.02 -19.98 -32.18
C LEU A 501 -4.19 -18.78 -32.68
N ILE A 502 -3.02 -19.03 -33.30
CA ILE A 502 -2.19 -18.01 -33.99
C ILE A 502 -3.09 -17.16 -34.92
N ASP A 503 -3.47 -15.98 -34.45
CA ASP A 503 -4.02 -14.84 -35.19
C ASP A 503 -4.96 -15.18 -36.38
N CYS A 504 -6.06 -15.89 -36.14
CA CYS A 504 -6.98 -16.25 -37.24
C CYS A 504 -8.46 -16.47 -36.86
N GLY A 505 -8.95 -15.87 -35.78
CA GLY A 505 -10.25 -16.17 -35.15
C GLY A 505 -11.26 -15.03 -35.03
N GLY A 506 -10.98 -13.85 -35.58
CA GLY A 506 -11.97 -12.77 -35.75
C GLY A 506 -12.94 -12.99 -36.94
N PRO A 507 -13.70 -11.97 -37.40
CA PRO A 507 -14.64 -12.07 -38.54
C PRO A 507 -13.96 -12.30 -39.92
N CYS A 508 -12.72 -12.76 -39.93
CA CYS A 508 -11.91 -13.08 -41.11
C CYS A 508 -12.34 -14.44 -41.73
N PRO A 509 -12.07 -14.69 -43.03
CA PRO A 509 -12.22 -16.02 -43.62
C PRO A 509 -11.19 -16.98 -43.01
N ALA A 510 -11.62 -18.14 -42.50
CA ALA A 510 -10.75 -19.14 -41.89
C ALA A 510 -9.59 -19.56 -42.84
N CYS A 511 -8.36 -19.61 -42.30
CA CYS A 511 -7.17 -20.08 -42.99
C CYS A 511 -7.19 -21.61 -43.18
N ALA A 512 -6.53 -22.10 -44.23
CA ALA A 512 -6.38 -23.52 -44.49
C ALA A 512 -5.15 -24.09 -43.76
N CYS A 513 -5.29 -25.21 -43.05
CA CYS A 513 -4.18 -25.89 -42.37
C CYS A 513 -3.19 -26.51 -43.40
N LEU A 514 -1.89 -26.58 -43.06
CA LEU A 514 -0.85 -27.14 -43.92
C LEU A 514 -0.24 -28.44 -43.35
N VAL A 515 -0.21 -28.56 -42.03
CA VAL A 515 0.18 -29.77 -41.29
C VAL A 515 -0.77 -30.02 -40.13
N ASP A 516 -0.82 -31.25 -39.62
CA ASP A 516 -1.70 -31.63 -38.51
C ASP A 516 -1.49 -30.76 -37.25
N GLY A 517 -0.24 -30.37 -36.99
CA GLY A 517 0.09 -29.48 -35.86
C GLY A 517 -0.46 -28.06 -35.96
N ASP A 518 -0.95 -27.64 -37.13
CA ASP A 518 -1.63 -26.34 -37.29
C ASP A 518 -3.07 -26.38 -36.75
N CYS A 519 -3.61 -27.59 -36.50
CA CYS A 519 -4.96 -27.82 -36.03
C CYS A 519 -5.05 -28.10 -34.53
N ASP A 520 -3.92 -28.21 -33.85
CA ASP A 520 -3.84 -28.50 -32.42
C ASP A 520 -4.29 -27.26 -31.63
N ASP A 521 -5.48 -27.34 -31.04
CA ASP A 521 -6.06 -26.27 -30.22
C ASP A 521 -5.55 -26.31 -28.76
N GLY A 522 -4.59 -27.19 -28.48
CA GLY A 522 -4.03 -27.41 -27.15
C GLY A 522 -4.99 -28.12 -26.22
N ALA A 523 -6.15 -28.59 -26.70
CA ALA A 523 -7.05 -29.39 -25.91
C ALA A 523 -6.68 -30.88 -26.03
N PHE A 524 -6.43 -31.51 -24.89
CA PHE A 524 -6.16 -32.93 -24.76
C PHE A 524 -7.43 -33.77 -24.89
N CYS A 525 -8.58 -33.32 -24.38
CA CYS A 525 -9.78 -34.16 -24.23
C CYS A 525 -10.63 -34.34 -25.50
N ASN A 526 -10.44 -33.52 -26.53
CA ASN A 526 -10.97 -33.74 -27.89
C ASN A 526 -10.01 -34.59 -28.75
N GLY A 527 -8.75 -34.75 -28.33
CA GLY A 527 -7.75 -35.60 -28.94
C GLY A 527 -7.15 -35.00 -30.21
N ALA A 528 -6.00 -35.54 -30.66
CA ALA A 528 -5.23 -34.93 -31.73
C ALA A 528 -6.02 -34.69 -33.04
N GLU A 529 -6.15 -33.42 -33.41
CA GLU A 529 -6.74 -32.97 -34.66
C GLU A 529 -5.83 -33.26 -35.85
N MET A 530 -6.44 -33.50 -37.01
CA MET A 530 -5.69 -33.76 -38.25
C MET A 530 -6.10 -32.77 -39.33
N CYS A 531 -5.11 -32.31 -40.08
CA CYS A 531 -5.33 -31.50 -41.26
C CYS A 531 -5.65 -32.39 -42.46
N ASN A 532 -6.84 -32.23 -43.03
CA ASN A 532 -7.22 -33.03 -44.19
C ASN A 532 -6.55 -32.54 -45.49
N ALA A 533 -6.65 -33.33 -46.57
CA ALA A 533 -6.04 -33.00 -47.86
C ALA A 533 -6.63 -31.74 -48.56
N TYR A 534 -7.67 -31.14 -47.99
CA TYR A 534 -8.31 -29.90 -48.45
C TYR A 534 -7.95 -28.69 -47.58
N GLY A 535 -7.12 -28.87 -46.54
CA GLY A 535 -6.72 -27.80 -45.63
C GLY A 535 -7.76 -27.48 -44.56
N GLU A 536 -8.63 -28.43 -44.22
CA GLU A 536 -9.61 -28.26 -43.13
C GLU A 536 -9.20 -29.12 -41.93
N CYS A 537 -9.22 -28.54 -40.73
CA CYS A 537 -8.99 -29.27 -39.48
C CYS A 537 -10.14 -30.23 -39.20
N GLN A 538 -9.80 -31.48 -38.95
CA GLN A 538 -10.74 -32.52 -38.53
C GLN A 538 -10.55 -32.72 -37.02
N ALA A 539 -11.64 -32.58 -36.28
CA ALA A 539 -11.67 -32.85 -34.84
C ALA A 539 -11.11 -34.24 -34.53
N GLY A 540 -10.30 -34.33 -33.48
CA GLY A 540 -9.81 -35.60 -32.98
C GLY A 540 -10.91 -36.44 -32.32
N SER A 541 -10.49 -37.55 -31.73
CA SER A 541 -11.35 -38.38 -30.88
C SER A 541 -10.80 -38.40 -29.47
N ALA A 542 -11.69 -38.15 -28.49
CA ALA A 542 -11.36 -38.13 -27.07
C ALA A 542 -10.51 -39.36 -26.65
N PRO A 543 -9.32 -39.15 -26.06
CA PRO A 543 -8.38 -40.23 -25.77
C PRO A 543 -8.83 -41.10 -24.58
N CYS A 544 -9.68 -40.58 -23.69
CA CYS A 544 -10.13 -41.26 -22.48
C CYS A 544 -11.32 -42.21 -22.75
N SER A 545 -11.02 -43.44 -23.17
CA SER A 545 -12.04 -44.46 -23.46
C SER A 545 -12.71 -44.99 -22.18
N GLY A 546 -13.82 -44.38 -21.77
CA GLY A 546 -14.62 -44.81 -20.61
C GLY A 546 -14.13 -44.26 -19.27
N LEU A 547 -13.29 -43.22 -19.31
CA LEU A 547 -12.77 -42.48 -18.16
C LEU A 547 -13.14 -41.00 -18.32
N TYR A 548 -13.13 -40.26 -17.23
CA TYR A 548 -13.25 -38.81 -17.25
C TYR A 548 -11.96 -38.17 -17.75
N CYS A 549 -12.05 -37.02 -18.41
CA CYS A 549 -10.89 -36.36 -19.00
C CYS A 549 -10.68 -34.98 -18.36
N ASP A 550 -9.53 -34.79 -17.72
CA ASP A 550 -9.13 -33.53 -17.12
C ASP A 550 -8.20 -32.76 -18.07
N GLU A 551 -8.79 -31.73 -18.68
CA GLU A 551 -8.17 -30.80 -19.62
C GLU A 551 -7.11 -29.90 -18.98
N GLY A 552 -7.20 -29.63 -17.66
CA GLY A 552 -6.25 -28.75 -16.99
C GLY A 552 -4.90 -29.42 -16.70
N ASN A 553 -4.86 -30.75 -16.73
CA ASN A 553 -3.70 -31.56 -16.35
C ASN A 553 -3.31 -32.60 -17.42
N ASP A 554 -3.99 -32.62 -18.58
CA ASP A 554 -3.81 -33.57 -19.69
C ASP A 554 -3.85 -35.05 -19.25
N VAL A 555 -4.83 -35.43 -18.42
CA VAL A 555 -4.94 -36.78 -17.85
C VAL A 555 -6.35 -37.36 -17.87
N CYS A 556 -6.45 -38.69 -17.94
CA CYS A 556 -7.71 -39.42 -17.77
C CYS A 556 -7.87 -39.86 -16.30
N LEU A 557 -9.04 -39.61 -15.71
CA LEU A 557 -9.40 -39.89 -14.31
C LEU A 557 -10.55 -40.92 -14.22
N GLU A 558 -10.60 -41.68 -13.14
CA GLU A 558 -11.71 -42.61 -12.86
C GLU A 558 -12.92 -41.92 -12.22
N CYS A 559 -12.71 -40.82 -11.49
CA CYS A 559 -13.74 -40.06 -10.77
C CYS A 559 -13.36 -38.58 -10.59
N TYR A 560 -14.34 -37.70 -10.39
CA TYR A 560 -14.14 -36.32 -9.93
C TYR A 560 -14.56 -36.11 -8.48
N ASP A 561 -15.60 -36.80 -8.05
CA ASP A 561 -16.08 -36.76 -6.67
C ASP A 561 -16.49 -38.15 -6.16
N ASP A 562 -16.75 -38.24 -4.86
CA ASP A 562 -17.07 -39.51 -4.19
C ASP A 562 -18.32 -40.20 -4.77
N SER A 563 -19.26 -39.43 -5.36
CA SER A 563 -20.49 -40.00 -5.93
C SER A 563 -20.26 -40.74 -7.25
N ASP A 564 -19.16 -40.44 -7.95
CA ASP A 564 -18.74 -41.18 -9.14
C ASP A 564 -18.23 -42.60 -8.80
N CYS A 565 -17.84 -42.82 -7.54
CA CYS A 565 -17.25 -44.08 -7.08
C CYS A 565 -18.24 -45.05 -6.43
N ASP A 566 -19.48 -44.62 -6.19
CA ASP A 566 -20.52 -45.40 -5.53
C ASP A 566 -20.89 -46.64 -6.37
N ASP A 567 -20.56 -47.82 -5.84
CA ASP A 567 -20.84 -49.09 -6.52
C ASP A 567 -22.30 -49.59 -6.31
N GLY A 568 -23.09 -48.81 -5.56
CA GLY A 568 -24.49 -49.07 -5.25
C GLY A 568 -24.70 -50.18 -4.23
N LEU A 569 -23.66 -50.61 -3.51
CA LEU A 569 -23.74 -51.59 -2.44
C LEU A 569 -23.62 -50.89 -1.07
N PHE A 570 -24.62 -51.08 -0.22
CA PHE A 570 -24.67 -50.46 1.10
C PHE A 570 -23.66 -51.09 2.07
N CYS A 571 -23.47 -52.42 2.05
CA CYS A 571 -22.66 -53.10 3.06
C CYS A 571 -21.15 -53.00 2.84
N SER A 572 -20.67 -52.68 1.63
CA SER A 572 -19.25 -52.32 1.38
C SER A 572 -18.90 -50.93 1.93
N GLY A 573 -19.91 -50.11 2.22
CA GLY A 573 -19.76 -48.73 2.69
C GLY A 573 -19.39 -47.77 1.56
N ALA A 574 -19.55 -46.46 1.80
CA ALA A 574 -19.33 -45.45 0.76
C ALA A 574 -17.86 -45.40 0.29
N GLU A 575 -17.66 -45.55 -1.02
CA GLU A 575 -16.39 -45.32 -1.71
C GLU A 575 -16.01 -43.84 -1.72
N THR A 576 -14.72 -43.55 -1.90
CA THR A 576 -14.21 -42.17 -1.97
C THR A 576 -13.30 -41.98 -3.17
N CYS A 577 -13.42 -40.84 -3.82
CA CYS A 577 -12.54 -40.42 -4.91
C CYS A 577 -11.31 -39.72 -4.31
N VAL A 578 -10.15 -40.36 -4.40
CA VAL A 578 -8.90 -39.80 -3.92
C VAL A 578 -7.93 -39.69 -5.08
N ASP A 579 -7.49 -38.46 -5.37
CA ASP A 579 -6.60 -38.13 -6.49
C ASP A 579 -7.06 -38.73 -7.83
N GLY A 580 -8.37 -38.69 -8.09
CA GLY A 580 -8.99 -39.16 -9.34
C GLY A 580 -9.08 -40.68 -9.49
N THR A 581 -8.88 -41.45 -8.41
CA THR A 581 -9.03 -42.91 -8.36
C THR A 581 -10.04 -43.31 -7.27
N CYS A 582 -10.94 -44.23 -7.58
CA CYS A 582 -11.93 -44.71 -6.62
C CYS A 582 -11.31 -45.66 -5.59
N GLN A 583 -11.45 -45.32 -4.31
CA GLN A 583 -11.05 -46.14 -3.17
C GLN A 583 -12.27 -46.85 -2.58
N ALA A 584 -12.14 -48.15 -2.35
CA ALA A 584 -13.19 -48.98 -1.75
C ALA A 584 -13.61 -48.47 -0.36
N GLY A 585 -14.92 -48.53 -0.07
CA GLY A 585 -15.48 -48.15 1.22
C GLY A 585 -15.08 -49.07 2.38
N THR A 586 -15.44 -48.65 3.60
CA THR A 586 -15.31 -49.48 4.81
C THR A 586 -16.63 -50.16 5.09
N ALA A 587 -16.62 -51.49 5.21
CA ALA A 587 -17.83 -52.29 5.43
C ALA A 587 -18.65 -51.81 6.63
N VAL A 588 -19.97 -51.74 6.46
CA VAL A 588 -20.91 -51.27 7.50
C VAL A 588 -20.94 -52.26 8.66
N ASP A 589 -20.70 -51.76 9.87
CA ASP A 589 -20.82 -52.53 11.12
C ASP A 589 -22.26 -52.49 11.62
N CYS A 590 -22.90 -53.66 11.71
CA CYS A 590 -24.31 -53.81 12.05
C CYS A 590 -24.55 -54.37 13.47
N ASP A 591 -23.50 -54.59 14.26
CA ASP A 591 -23.64 -55.05 15.65
C ASP A 591 -24.35 -53.98 16.50
N ASP A 592 -25.53 -54.30 17.03
CA ASP A 592 -26.30 -53.38 17.87
C ASP A 592 -26.00 -53.52 19.38
N GLY A 593 -25.08 -54.42 19.72
CA GLY A 593 -24.62 -54.70 21.07
C GLY A 593 -25.57 -55.59 21.87
N ILE A 594 -26.63 -56.14 21.27
CA ILE A 594 -27.57 -57.06 21.93
C ILE A 594 -27.23 -58.49 21.52
N GLY A 595 -26.49 -59.22 22.36
CA GLY A 595 -25.98 -60.56 22.01
C GLY A 595 -27.00 -61.69 21.73
N CYS A 596 -28.31 -61.41 21.69
CA CYS A 596 -29.34 -62.36 21.25
C CYS A 596 -30.00 -62.02 19.91
N THR A 597 -29.61 -60.92 19.26
CA THR A 597 -29.97 -60.64 17.88
C THR A 597 -28.95 -61.29 16.95
N ASP A 598 -29.43 -61.86 15.85
CA ASP A 598 -28.59 -62.21 14.72
C ASP A 598 -28.44 -60.96 13.85
N ASP A 599 -27.31 -60.26 13.99
CA ASP A 599 -27.03 -59.01 13.29
C ASP A 599 -26.41 -59.30 11.92
N SER A 600 -27.01 -58.75 10.87
CA SER A 600 -26.56 -58.94 9.50
C SER A 600 -26.80 -57.71 8.64
N CYS A 601 -25.87 -57.41 7.74
CA CYS A 601 -26.08 -56.35 6.77
C CYS A 601 -26.86 -56.87 5.55
N ASN A 602 -27.89 -56.12 5.13
CA ASN A 602 -28.78 -56.49 4.04
C ASN A 602 -28.71 -55.51 2.86
N GLU A 603 -28.06 -55.94 1.79
CA GLU A 603 -27.89 -55.19 0.53
C GLU A 603 -29.18 -55.01 -0.28
N THR A 604 -30.27 -55.70 0.07
CA THR A 604 -31.54 -55.54 -0.65
C THR A 604 -32.40 -54.42 -0.06
N THR A 605 -32.18 -54.10 1.21
CA THR A 605 -32.96 -53.09 1.95
C THR A 605 -32.11 -51.91 2.40
N ASP A 606 -30.81 -51.91 2.07
CA ASP A 606 -29.79 -50.94 2.49
C ASP A 606 -29.86 -50.67 4.00
N SER A 607 -29.91 -51.76 4.78
CA SER A 607 -30.11 -51.70 6.23
C SER A 607 -29.34 -52.76 6.99
N CYS A 608 -29.05 -52.45 8.25
CA CYS A 608 -28.67 -53.46 9.24
C CYS A 608 -29.94 -54.14 9.76
N ASP A 609 -30.00 -55.46 9.58
CA ASP A 609 -31.08 -56.32 10.04
C ASP A 609 -30.64 -57.03 11.32
N ASN A 610 -31.28 -56.67 12.43
CA ASN A 610 -31.00 -57.23 13.75
C ASN A 610 -32.19 -58.10 14.15
N VAL A 611 -32.13 -59.39 13.83
CA VAL A 611 -33.28 -60.30 13.97
C VAL A 611 -33.24 -60.99 15.33
N PRO A 612 -34.27 -60.85 16.19
CA PRO A 612 -34.29 -61.52 17.48
C PRO A 612 -34.26 -63.04 17.34
N ASN A 613 -33.35 -63.69 18.08
CA ASN A 613 -33.18 -65.13 18.10
C ASN A 613 -33.36 -65.67 19.52
N ASP A 614 -34.56 -66.15 19.84
CA ASP A 614 -34.89 -66.72 21.17
C ASP A 614 -33.95 -67.88 21.56
N GLY A 615 -33.46 -68.64 20.58
CA GLY A 615 -32.54 -69.76 20.82
C GLY A 615 -31.16 -69.32 21.31
N ALA A 616 -30.78 -68.06 21.09
CA ALA A 616 -29.56 -67.48 21.66
C ALA A 616 -29.71 -67.14 23.15
N CYS A 617 -30.94 -67.14 23.68
CA CYS A 617 -31.26 -66.82 25.08
C CYS A 617 -31.48 -68.02 25.99
N ASP A 618 -31.57 -69.23 25.44
CA ASP A 618 -31.82 -70.46 26.19
C ASP A 618 -30.65 -70.74 27.15
N ASP A 619 -30.90 -70.60 28.45
CA ASP A 619 -29.92 -70.87 29.50
C ASP A 619 -29.90 -72.35 29.94
N SER A 620 -30.67 -73.19 29.25
CA SER A 620 -30.86 -74.62 29.49
C SER A 620 -31.45 -74.93 30.87
N LEU A 621 -32.11 -73.97 31.53
CA LEU A 621 -32.83 -74.19 32.77
C LEU A 621 -34.34 -74.34 32.48
N PHE A 622 -34.94 -75.39 33.01
CA PHE A 622 -36.35 -75.72 32.85
C PHE A 622 -37.26 -74.80 33.69
N CYS A 623 -36.89 -74.47 34.93
CA CYS A 623 -37.74 -73.71 35.84
C CYS A 623 -37.74 -72.19 35.59
N SER A 624 -36.78 -71.65 34.83
CA SER A 624 -36.85 -70.28 34.31
C SER A 624 -37.92 -70.13 33.22
N GLY A 625 -38.35 -71.24 32.61
CA GLY A 625 -39.30 -71.25 31.50
C GLY A 625 -38.67 -70.70 30.22
N THR A 626 -39.32 -70.91 29.07
CA THR A 626 -38.74 -70.52 27.77
C THR A 626 -38.44 -69.03 27.69
N GLU A 627 -37.15 -68.71 27.51
CA GLU A 627 -36.64 -67.37 27.31
C GLU A 627 -36.95 -66.87 25.90
N THR A 628 -37.13 -65.55 25.78
CA THR A 628 -37.37 -64.88 24.50
C THR A 628 -36.41 -63.73 24.34
N CYS A 629 -35.86 -63.53 23.15
CA CYS A 629 -35.03 -62.39 22.83
C CYS A 629 -35.92 -61.17 22.53
N ASP A 630 -35.71 -60.09 23.26
CA ASP A 630 -36.31 -58.80 22.97
C ASP A 630 -35.28 -57.91 22.24
N ALA A 631 -35.68 -57.36 21.10
CA ALA A 631 -34.83 -56.56 20.20
C ALA A 631 -34.30 -55.25 20.81
N GLY A 632 -34.72 -54.85 22.02
CA GLY A 632 -34.21 -53.66 22.71
C GLY A 632 -33.76 -53.90 24.14
N LEU A 633 -34.17 -54.99 24.76
CA LEU A 633 -33.86 -55.31 26.16
C LEU A 633 -32.98 -56.56 26.33
N GLY A 634 -32.68 -57.28 25.24
CA GLY A 634 -31.91 -58.52 25.25
C GLY A 634 -32.72 -59.71 25.77
N CYS A 635 -32.04 -60.75 26.25
CA CYS A 635 -32.70 -61.97 26.70
C CYS A 635 -33.64 -61.75 27.88
N GLN A 636 -34.91 -62.09 27.68
CA GLN A 636 -35.94 -62.04 28.71
C GLN A 636 -36.18 -63.44 29.27
N VAL A 637 -36.10 -63.55 30.60
CA VAL A 637 -36.38 -64.79 31.33
C VAL A 637 -37.86 -65.15 31.19
N GLY A 638 -38.14 -66.44 30.97
CA GLY A 638 -39.49 -66.96 30.92
C GLY A 638 -40.23 -66.94 32.27
N SER A 639 -41.39 -67.58 32.30
CA SER A 639 -42.16 -67.79 33.53
C SER A 639 -42.15 -69.26 33.96
N ASP A 640 -42.04 -69.51 35.27
CA ASP A 640 -42.10 -70.85 35.86
C ASP A 640 -43.22 -71.71 35.25
N PRO A 641 -42.87 -72.82 34.55
CA PRO A 641 -43.83 -73.65 33.85
C PRO A 641 -44.70 -74.54 34.77
N CYS A 642 -44.52 -74.48 36.10
CA CYS A 642 -45.19 -75.35 37.08
C CYS A 642 -46.24 -74.63 37.94
N PRO A 643 -47.43 -74.30 37.41
CA PRO A 643 -48.49 -73.68 38.20
C PRO A 643 -48.99 -74.61 39.31
N GLU A 644 -48.95 -74.11 40.56
CA GLU A 644 -49.41 -74.78 41.78
C GLU A 644 -48.62 -76.05 42.19
N GLN A 645 -47.43 -76.26 41.61
CA GLN A 645 -46.52 -77.38 41.92
C GLN A 645 -45.10 -76.86 42.23
N SER A 646 -44.23 -77.71 42.78
CA SER A 646 -42.81 -77.35 42.95
C SER A 646 -42.06 -77.72 41.68
N CYS A 647 -41.33 -76.78 41.08
CA CYS A 647 -40.46 -77.07 39.94
C CYS A 647 -39.17 -77.78 40.42
N ASP A 648 -38.81 -78.91 39.78
CA ASP A 648 -37.56 -79.65 40.01
C ASP A 648 -36.66 -79.53 38.77
N GLU A 649 -35.72 -78.60 38.87
CA GLU A 649 -34.73 -78.25 37.83
C GLU A 649 -33.79 -79.40 37.48
N ILE A 650 -33.55 -80.35 38.38
CA ILE A 650 -32.57 -81.44 38.12
C ILE A 650 -33.16 -82.49 37.18
N ASN A 651 -34.49 -82.61 37.17
CA ASN A 651 -35.20 -83.66 36.45
C ASN A 651 -36.16 -83.11 35.39
N ASP A 652 -36.18 -81.80 35.15
CA ASP A 652 -37.06 -81.09 34.22
C ASP A 652 -38.55 -81.44 34.41
N VAL A 653 -39.02 -81.51 35.65
CA VAL A 653 -40.39 -81.91 35.97
C VAL A 653 -41.04 -81.08 37.08
N CYS A 654 -42.35 -80.90 36.97
CA CYS A 654 -43.18 -80.38 38.06
C CYS A 654 -43.50 -81.51 39.05
N ALA A 655 -43.17 -81.32 40.32
CA ALA A 655 -43.36 -82.30 41.38
C ALA A 655 -44.48 -81.88 42.36
N ALA A 656 -45.32 -82.85 42.76
CA ALA A 656 -46.36 -82.64 43.75
C ALA A 656 -45.77 -82.43 45.15
N THR A 657 -46.26 -81.40 45.87
CA THR A 657 -45.79 -81.05 47.21
C THR A 657 -46.11 -82.17 48.23
N ALA A 658 -45.09 -82.69 48.92
CA ALA A 658 -45.27 -83.67 49.99
C ALA A 658 -45.89 -83.02 51.25
N PRO A 659 -46.78 -83.70 52.00
CA PRO A 659 -47.50 -83.09 53.12
C PRO A 659 -46.60 -82.83 54.33
N GLU A 660 -46.70 -81.62 54.88
CA GLU A 660 -45.86 -81.09 55.97
C GLU A 660 -45.96 -81.85 57.31
N PRO A 661 -44.87 -81.94 58.08
CA PRO A 661 -44.92 -82.08 59.52
C PRO A 661 -44.98 -80.70 60.21
N GLN A 662 -46.04 -80.49 60.99
CA GLN A 662 -46.27 -79.29 61.80
C GLN A 662 -45.25 -79.16 62.95
N ILE A 663 -44.41 -78.10 62.96
CA ILE A 663 -43.69 -77.63 64.15
C ILE A 663 -43.68 -76.09 64.25
N PHE A 664 -44.05 -75.60 65.42
CA PHE A 664 -44.16 -74.21 65.89
C PHE A 664 -42.81 -73.45 66.01
N LEU A 665 -42.77 -72.20 65.50
CA LEU A 665 -42.26 -70.88 66.02
C LEU A 665 -41.14 -70.81 67.09
N PRO A 666 -40.39 -69.67 67.31
CA PRO A 666 -40.53 -68.30 66.76
C PRO A 666 -39.23 -67.51 66.40
N ALA A 667 -39.43 -66.40 65.68
CA ALA A 667 -38.78 -65.06 65.70
C ALA A 667 -37.33 -64.86 66.21
N ILE A 668 -36.54 -64.00 65.53
CA ILE A 668 -35.81 -62.85 66.13
C ILE A 668 -35.08 -61.97 65.08
N LEU A 669 -35.42 -60.68 65.13
CA LEU A 669 -34.68 -59.42 64.88
C LEU A 669 -33.58 -59.28 63.81
N LYS A 670 -33.68 -58.16 63.07
CA LYS A 670 -32.84 -56.92 63.12
C LYS A 670 -33.20 -56.09 61.87
N ASN A 671 -33.75 -54.87 61.83
CA ASN A 671 -33.73 -53.66 62.66
C ASN A 671 -32.37 -52.94 62.77
N TYR A 672 -32.40 -51.67 62.31
CA TYR A 672 -31.51 -50.50 62.48
C TYR A 672 -30.48 -50.18 61.35
N TYR A 673 -30.69 -49.12 60.53
CA TYR A 673 -30.35 -47.67 60.71
C TYR A 673 -28.84 -47.41 60.42
N ILE A 674 -28.35 -46.42 59.64
CA ILE A 674 -28.36 -44.94 59.77
C ILE A 674 -27.60 -44.31 58.56
N SER A 675 -28.03 -43.10 58.11
CA SER A 675 -27.29 -41.98 57.47
C SER A 675 -26.42 -42.19 56.20
N GLY A 676 -26.30 -41.23 55.28
CA GLY A 676 -26.53 -39.79 55.44
C GLY A 676 -26.47 -39.01 54.12
N SER A 677 -26.92 -37.77 54.24
CA SER A 677 -26.93 -36.69 53.26
C SER A 677 -25.52 -36.35 52.75
N LEU A 678 -25.40 -35.94 51.49
CA LEU A 678 -24.83 -34.61 51.16
C LEU A 678 -25.06 -34.22 49.70
N ASP A 679 -25.53 -32.98 49.59
CA ASP A 679 -25.64 -32.11 48.43
C ASP A 679 -24.29 -31.76 47.77
N LYS A 680 -24.41 -31.40 46.47
CA LYS A 680 -23.71 -30.34 45.70
C LYS A 680 -22.38 -30.60 44.95
N ALA A 681 -22.47 -30.14 43.68
CA ALA A 681 -21.47 -29.59 42.75
C ALA A 681 -20.48 -30.61 42.14
N TYR A 682 -20.25 -30.66 40.84
CA TYR A 682 -20.24 -29.59 39.83
C TYR A 682 -21.09 -29.90 38.59
#